data_AF-A0AAF0PWR4-F1
#
_entry.id   AF-A0AAF0PWR4-F1
#
_cell.length_a   1.000
_cell.length_b   1.000
_cell.length_c   1.000
_cell.angle_alpha   90.00
_cell.angle_beta   90.00
_cell.angle_gamma   90.00
#
_symmetry.space_group_name_H-M   'P 1'
#
loop_
_entity.id
_entity.type
_entity.pdbx_description
1 polymer ?
#
loop_
_entity_poly.entity_id
_entity_poly.type
_entity_poly.pdbx_seq_one_letter_code
_entity_poly.pdbx_strand_id
1 'polypeptide(L)'
;MEQAKFSYHVFLSFKAHDTGKTFTDHLHTNLFRAGFHVFKCEDDDEEEDKIDELKLKLKKGIEQSRMSVIVLSPNYASSERCLYELVVILEQRRNSGHIVLPVFFNVDPSDVRKQKGSFGKENFQIVNGESHKLRDWRNALKEVADLGGMPLQNQADGHEAKFIENIVEVVANKLRPRDLHSAPYLIDINYRAEDIISWLQDRSTNVGIYVICGIGGIGKTTIAKFAYNSSARSFEGSSFLANFNEIAKQCNGLVRLQKQVLYDIVGRKERISNVDEGIMMIEDAVGYKKVLLVLDDVDDADQIDTILGMTDWLNPASKIIITTRHESLLKPSVPHKVLKLEVLNKMDSLKLFSWHAFGEDHPLEGYLELSERVVLQCVGLPLALRVLGSALSGRRPEIWGSALEKLETIPDGHVIEKLKLSFDTLEDDHDKDIFLHIAHFFLGMDKDDSVRILDGCGFHTIIGMQNLIDRSLLTISDLNKLEMHQLLRDLGRNIVRMESLDPGKRSRLWNNKNSFRVLNYKTGTEKIEGISLDMPILMEDKSVKHSIDTSSSNSNYSLGTDAFTVMRNLSVLKLNDVNLIGCFKEFPKRLKWLSWRKCPLKSITSDLSLEGLVSIDMRYSSLQQTWSGTEVDLGIMTLLHWLDLGGNPINDLPDSIKNLTRLKTLNIAYCTKIKYLEGVPSNVTDVNADGCISLEKVGSCAKGHPVEGYINCINLVEIEGVFKLEPLENVDPQVLANNMGISNLETTMKSTMVSLVFGRVYNAERLRNEYPGFVQDDITSLFSLSPKKLPPQVLRFLKILNLSHSWELTRTPSFAGMPRLEKLILKDCVKLVDIDESIGYLQEIALLNLKYCKSIRKLPRNIGKLESLKTLDISFCSSLESLPMELNMIDSLKVLRADGISLNQIICNTNEQKSLQALFSSWISKSRISPEISWAFLPSSLVSLSLVSCRLSDGSFPEKFSNLPLLEELDLSENSISCLPEWIKSLPQLQSLSVKSCKMLKSLTEMPNSISELSIHSCSSLEMVTYQSLLSEYPSLVHDYNCDSLVMMQGKFKLEALENADPQMLKRFGLNPETVENAMVKMDLFSSFKIKMLPPQGLYEEGIFSAFLAGNKIPRWFTKLKKANAVKFNISQPLKNIQGLSIAVVYTSSESEENEFSRAYWRRQENIVQNRTKDLKWMHYPRVFGVPEGNEEITWLSHWKFGDMLQDGDEISILVRLNGLKVKELGIDILCEELSNCKVASPDPLFSNDNVPGDVSQRGSVFKIGRGQ
;
A
#
# COMPACT_ATOMS: atom_id res chain seq x y z
N MET A 1 23.13 10.70 -13.44
CA MET A 1 23.59 10.37 -14.80
C MET A 1 24.21 11.63 -15.39
N GLU A 2 25.53 11.65 -15.56
CA GLU A 2 26.19 12.72 -16.33
C GLU A 2 25.73 12.60 -17.79
N GLN A 3 25.09 13.64 -18.33
CA GLN A 3 24.86 13.75 -19.76
C GLN A 3 26.22 13.85 -20.46
N ALA A 4 26.54 12.92 -21.36
CA ALA A 4 27.71 13.05 -22.22
C ALA A 4 27.58 14.37 -23.00
N LYS A 5 28.49 15.32 -22.75
CA LYS A 5 28.58 16.58 -23.51
C LYS A 5 29.06 16.27 -24.92
N PHE A 6 28.14 16.13 -25.86
CA PHE A 6 28.46 16.14 -27.29
C PHE A 6 29.02 17.50 -27.68
N SER A 7 30.14 17.53 -28.41
CA SER A 7 30.75 18.77 -28.90
C SER A 7 30.18 19.20 -30.25
N TYR A 8 29.62 18.27 -31.03
CA TYR A 8 29.04 18.53 -32.34
C TYR A 8 27.64 17.91 -32.46
N HIS A 9 26.81 18.53 -33.31
CA HIS A 9 25.48 18.04 -33.64
C HIS A 9 25.54 17.03 -34.78
N VAL A 10 26.31 17.32 -35.84
CA VAL A 10 26.41 16.51 -37.05
C VAL A 10 27.88 16.28 -37.42
N PHE A 11 28.25 15.06 -37.78
CA PHE A 11 29.48 14.71 -38.49
C PHE A 11 29.18 14.47 -39.97
N LEU A 12 29.94 15.07 -40.88
CA LEU A 12 29.80 14.83 -42.33
C LEU A 12 30.91 13.88 -42.82
N SER A 13 30.51 12.72 -43.35
CA SER A 13 31.43 11.82 -44.09
C SER A 13 31.16 11.92 -45.58
N PHE A 14 32.19 12.20 -46.37
CA PHE A 14 32.08 12.45 -47.81
C PHE A 14 33.43 12.28 -48.49
N LYS A 15 33.45 12.11 -49.83
CA LYS A 15 34.68 12.20 -50.61
C LYS A 15 34.94 13.65 -51.06
N ALA A 16 36.04 14.24 -50.59
CA ALA A 16 36.32 15.67 -50.79
C ALA A 16 36.41 16.06 -52.27
N HIS A 17 37.07 15.25 -53.10
CA HIS A 17 37.20 15.51 -54.53
C HIS A 17 35.87 15.44 -55.31
N ASP A 18 34.89 14.66 -54.85
CA ASP A 18 33.61 14.50 -55.54
C ASP A 18 32.60 15.58 -55.15
N THR A 19 32.47 15.88 -53.85
CA THR A 19 31.37 16.70 -53.32
C THR A 19 31.81 17.78 -52.34
N GLY A 20 33.10 17.83 -51.96
CA GLY A 20 33.60 18.63 -50.83
C GLY A 20 33.52 20.14 -50.99
N LYS A 21 33.66 20.64 -52.24
CA LYS A 21 33.54 22.07 -52.60
C LYS A 21 32.21 22.42 -53.29
N THR A 22 31.32 21.44 -53.45
CA THR A 22 30.05 21.60 -54.17
C THR A 22 28.90 21.24 -53.22
N PHE A 23 28.27 20.08 -53.43
CA PHE A 23 27.10 19.63 -52.69
C PHE A 23 27.29 19.62 -51.17
N THR A 24 28.40 19.05 -50.69
CA THR A 24 28.65 18.89 -49.24
C THR A 24 28.94 20.23 -48.56
N ASP A 25 29.54 21.19 -49.26
CA ASP A 25 29.78 22.53 -48.72
C ASP A 25 28.48 23.34 -48.58
N HIS A 26 27.60 23.24 -49.58
CA HIS A 26 26.26 23.80 -49.50
C HIS A 26 25.41 23.14 -48.42
N LEU A 27 25.52 21.81 -48.24
CA LEU A 27 24.86 21.10 -47.15
C LEU A 27 25.37 21.56 -45.77
N HIS A 28 26.68 21.66 -45.59
CA HIS A 28 27.30 22.17 -44.37
C HIS A 28 26.81 23.59 -44.03
N THR A 29 26.79 24.48 -45.03
CA THR A 29 26.34 25.87 -44.86
C THR A 29 24.88 25.95 -44.45
N ASN A 30 24.00 25.13 -45.05
CA ASN A 30 22.58 25.14 -44.71
C ASN A 30 22.30 24.51 -43.33
N LEU A 31 23.02 23.45 -42.96
CA LEU A 31 22.97 22.89 -41.59
C LEU A 31 23.43 23.92 -40.55
N PHE A 32 24.51 24.66 -40.82
CA PHE A 32 24.98 25.74 -39.96
C PHE A 32 23.95 26.87 -39.84
N ARG A 33 23.36 27.32 -40.95
CA ARG A 33 22.27 28.32 -40.96
C ARG A 33 21.02 27.85 -40.21
N ALA A 34 20.74 26.55 -40.21
CA ALA A 34 19.66 25.95 -39.42
C ALA A 34 19.99 25.83 -37.92
N GLY A 35 21.20 26.22 -37.50
CA GLY A 35 21.64 26.24 -36.11
C GLY A 35 22.27 24.94 -35.62
N PHE A 36 22.82 24.11 -36.52
CA PHE A 36 23.57 22.91 -36.14
C PHE A 36 25.07 23.20 -36.11
N HIS A 37 25.75 22.65 -35.10
CA HIS A 37 27.22 22.66 -35.02
C HIS A 37 27.75 21.42 -35.75
N VAL A 38 28.41 21.61 -36.88
CA VAL A 38 28.77 20.54 -37.81
C VAL A 38 30.29 20.32 -37.82
N PHE A 39 30.71 19.07 -37.69
CA PHE A 39 32.10 18.66 -37.90
C PHE A 39 32.30 18.27 -39.38
N LYS A 40 33.16 19.03 -40.07
CA LYS A 40 33.60 18.80 -41.46
C LYS A 40 35.13 18.77 -41.47
N CYS A 41 35.74 17.71 -41.98
CA CYS A 41 37.21 17.60 -42.08
C CYS A 41 37.61 17.57 -43.57
N GLU A 42 38.40 18.54 -44.01
CA GLU A 42 38.69 18.81 -45.43
C GLU A 42 40.05 18.26 -45.91
N ASP A 43 40.84 17.65 -45.02
CA ASP A 43 42.24 17.31 -45.28
C ASP A 43 42.35 15.94 -46.02
N ASP A 44 42.48 15.95 -47.34
CA ASP A 44 42.75 14.74 -48.17
C ASP A 44 44.25 14.58 -48.53
N ASP A 45 45.11 15.58 -48.26
CA ASP A 45 46.52 15.63 -48.69
C ASP A 45 47.50 15.84 -47.51
N GLU A 46 47.71 14.84 -46.64
CA GLU A 46 48.85 14.86 -45.70
C GLU A 46 49.74 13.63 -45.86
N GLU A 47 51.05 13.86 -45.74
CA GLU A 47 52.14 12.87 -45.84
C GLU A 47 51.93 11.67 -44.89
N GLU A 48 52.46 10.50 -45.27
CA GLU A 48 52.27 9.19 -44.60
C GLU A 48 52.53 9.22 -43.07
N ASP A 49 53.34 10.15 -42.58
CA ASP A 49 53.75 10.25 -41.17
C ASP A 49 52.67 10.81 -40.21
N LYS A 50 51.52 11.29 -40.68
CA LYS A 50 50.42 11.85 -39.84
C LYS A 50 49.09 11.08 -39.86
N ILE A 51 49.03 9.94 -40.54
CA ILE A 51 47.79 9.18 -40.76
C ILE A 51 47.10 8.76 -39.44
N ASP A 52 47.86 8.40 -38.41
CA ASP A 52 47.31 7.97 -37.11
C ASP A 52 46.71 9.12 -36.30
N GLU A 53 47.26 10.34 -36.40
CA GLU A 53 46.73 11.53 -35.76
C GLU A 53 45.41 11.96 -36.41
N LEU A 54 45.32 11.87 -37.75
CA LEU A 54 44.11 12.12 -38.52
C LEU A 54 43.00 11.12 -38.16
N LYS A 55 43.33 9.82 -38.08
CA LYS A 55 42.37 8.76 -37.67
C LYS A 55 41.84 9.00 -36.25
N LEU A 56 42.67 9.48 -35.33
CA LEU A 56 42.26 9.83 -33.97
C LEU A 56 41.33 11.05 -33.94
N LYS A 57 41.63 12.08 -34.74
CA LYS A 57 40.79 13.29 -34.88
C LYS A 57 39.42 12.96 -35.46
N LEU A 58 39.37 12.14 -36.51
CA LEU A 58 38.12 11.68 -37.13
C LEU A 58 37.29 10.83 -36.18
N LYS A 59 37.93 9.88 -35.48
CA LYS A 59 37.25 9.05 -34.47
C LYS A 59 36.65 9.89 -33.35
N LYS A 60 37.42 10.85 -32.79
CA LYS A 60 36.90 11.80 -31.78
C LYS A 60 35.75 12.65 -32.34
N GLY A 61 35.85 13.12 -33.57
CA GLY A 61 34.79 13.88 -34.24
C GLY A 61 33.48 13.08 -34.34
N ILE A 62 33.57 11.80 -34.69
CA ILE A 62 32.41 10.89 -34.75
C ILE A 62 31.84 10.64 -33.34
N GLU A 63 32.68 10.31 -32.37
CA GLU A 63 32.28 10.02 -30.98
C GLU A 63 31.65 11.23 -30.27
N GLN A 64 32.09 12.45 -30.61
CA GLN A 64 31.58 13.71 -30.05
C GLN A 64 30.40 14.30 -30.83
N SER A 65 29.96 13.64 -31.92
CA SER A 65 28.81 14.05 -32.70
C SER A 65 27.56 13.26 -32.29
N ARG A 66 26.38 13.88 -32.39
CA ARG A 66 25.09 13.20 -32.12
C ARG A 66 24.56 12.40 -33.32
N MET A 67 24.98 12.76 -34.52
CA MET A 67 24.54 12.19 -35.78
C MET A 67 25.66 12.22 -36.82
N SER A 68 25.73 11.23 -37.71
CA SER A 68 26.56 11.27 -38.92
C SER A 68 25.69 11.27 -40.18
N VAL A 69 25.97 12.20 -41.10
CA VAL A 69 25.43 12.21 -42.46
C VAL A 69 26.51 11.71 -43.40
N ILE A 70 26.21 10.67 -44.16
CA ILE A 70 27.15 9.99 -45.06
C ILE A 70 26.76 10.29 -46.49
N VAL A 71 27.55 11.10 -47.19
CA VAL A 71 27.33 11.47 -48.59
C VAL A 71 28.06 10.47 -49.48
N LEU A 72 27.33 9.48 -49.98
CA LEU A 72 27.82 8.44 -50.88
C LEU A 72 27.81 8.96 -52.32
N SER A 73 29.01 9.24 -52.86
CA SER A 73 29.28 9.64 -54.23
C SER A 73 29.92 8.51 -55.04
N PRO A 74 29.99 8.59 -56.39
CA PRO A 74 30.52 7.49 -57.21
C PRO A 74 31.91 6.99 -56.79
N ASN A 75 32.82 7.86 -56.37
CA ASN A 75 34.17 7.48 -55.94
C ASN A 75 34.34 7.38 -54.42
N TYR A 76 33.25 7.32 -53.64
CA TYR A 76 33.34 7.23 -52.18
C TYR A 76 34.16 6.01 -51.72
N ALA A 77 33.96 4.85 -52.39
CA ALA A 77 34.64 3.60 -52.05
C ALA A 77 36.10 3.51 -52.52
N SER A 78 36.63 4.48 -53.28
CA SER A 78 38.06 4.51 -53.63
C SER A 78 38.92 5.16 -52.54
N SER A 79 38.31 5.75 -51.51
CA SER A 79 38.98 6.46 -50.43
C SER A 79 39.07 5.60 -49.16
N GLU A 80 40.29 5.22 -48.77
CA GLU A 80 40.53 4.48 -47.52
C GLU A 80 39.99 5.25 -46.31
N ARG A 81 40.15 6.58 -46.28
CA ARG A 81 39.62 7.45 -45.23
C ARG A 81 38.10 7.35 -45.12
N CYS A 82 37.37 7.44 -46.23
CA CYS A 82 35.91 7.39 -46.23
C CYS A 82 35.40 6.01 -45.76
N LEU A 83 36.07 4.92 -46.18
CA LEU A 83 35.73 3.58 -45.74
C LEU A 83 36.05 3.36 -44.25
N TYR A 84 37.15 3.93 -43.74
CA TYR A 84 37.47 3.93 -42.31
C TYR A 84 36.42 4.70 -41.50
N GLU A 85 36.10 5.93 -41.89
CA GLU A 85 35.03 6.72 -41.26
C GLU A 85 33.71 5.95 -41.23
N LEU A 86 33.33 5.32 -42.35
CA LEU A 86 32.11 4.54 -42.47
C LEU A 86 32.06 3.38 -41.46
N VAL A 87 33.17 2.63 -41.31
CA VAL A 87 33.26 1.56 -40.32
C VAL A 87 33.10 2.12 -38.91
N VAL A 88 33.83 3.18 -38.56
CA VAL A 88 33.76 3.80 -37.22
C VAL A 88 32.37 4.36 -36.93
N ILE A 89 31.71 4.97 -37.91
CA ILE A 89 30.33 5.48 -37.78
C ILE A 89 29.34 4.34 -37.49
N LEU A 90 29.45 3.22 -38.22
CA LEU A 90 28.56 2.08 -38.03
C LEU A 90 28.85 1.33 -36.72
N GLU A 91 30.11 1.25 -36.30
CA GLU A 91 30.48 0.77 -34.96
C GLU A 91 29.87 1.65 -33.87
N GLN A 92 30.00 2.98 -34.00
CA GLN A 92 29.43 3.92 -33.05
C GLN A 92 27.90 3.84 -33.02
N ARG A 93 27.25 3.62 -34.16
CA ARG A 93 25.81 3.36 -34.26
C ARG A 93 25.40 2.12 -33.47
N ARG A 94 26.12 1.02 -33.64
CA ARG A 94 25.84 -0.25 -32.93
C ARG A 94 26.07 -0.12 -31.42
N ASN A 95 27.08 0.65 -31.01
CA ASN A 95 27.50 0.73 -29.61
C ASN A 95 26.78 1.81 -28.77
N SER A 96 26.34 2.91 -29.41
CA SER A 96 25.86 4.11 -28.69
C SER A 96 24.51 4.65 -29.20
N GLY A 97 23.88 3.97 -30.16
CA GLY A 97 22.64 4.46 -30.78
C GLY A 97 22.85 5.70 -31.65
N HIS A 98 24.09 5.94 -32.12
CA HIS A 98 24.46 7.06 -32.97
C HIS A 98 23.58 7.14 -34.23
N ILE A 99 23.02 8.31 -34.50
CA ILE A 99 22.09 8.48 -35.61
C ILE A 99 22.88 8.52 -36.92
N VAL A 100 22.51 7.69 -37.89
CA VAL A 100 23.16 7.64 -39.21
C VAL A 100 22.14 7.95 -40.30
N LEU A 101 22.50 8.86 -41.20
CA LEU A 101 21.71 9.20 -42.39
C LEU A 101 22.57 9.03 -43.66
N PRO A 102 22.34 7.96 -44.44
CA PRO A 102 22.94 7.84 -45.76
C PRO A 102 22.25 8.78 -46.76
N VAL A 103 23.04 9.49 -47.55
CA VAL A 103 22.62 10.36 -48.65
C VAL A 103 23.31 9.82 -49.91
N PHE A 104 22.54 9.34 -50.89
CA PHE A 104 23.09 8.80 -52.13
C PHE A 104 23.08 9.88 -53.21
N PHE A 105 24.25 10.46 -53.45
CA PHE A 105 24.48 11.56 -54.37
C PHE A 105 24.97 11.02 -55.72
N ASN A 106 24.11 11.03 -56.74
CA ASN A 106 24.37 10.44 -58.06
C ASN A 106 24.82 8.96 -58.02
N VAL A 107 24.30 8.20 -57.05
CA VAL A 107 24.57 6.77 -56.86
C VAL A 107 23.27 6.05 -56.56
N ASP A 108 23.07 4.87 -57.15
CA ASP A 108 21.95 3.98 -56.82
C ASP A 108 22.27 3.19 -55.53
N PRO A 109 21.40 3.20 -54.50
CA PRO A 109 21.60 2.43 -53.27
C PRO A 109 21.87 0.93 -53.51
N SER A 110 21.31 0.36 -54.57
CA SER A 110 21.50 -1.05 -54.94
C SER A 110 22.90 -1.35 -55.46
N ASP A 111 23.57 -0.38 -56.08
CA ASP A 111 24.97 -0.50 -56.51
C ASP A 111 25.92 -0.47 -55.31
N VAL A 112 25.62 0.34 -54.29
CA VAL A 112 26.34 0.33 -53.01
C VAL A 112 26.12 -1.00 -52.27
N ARG A 113 24.85 -1.47 -52.21
CA ARG A 113 24.47 -2.73 -51.53
C ARG A 113 25.06 -3.97 -52.18
N LYS A 114 25.11 -4.01 -53.52
CA LYS A 114 25.62 -5.15 -54.29
C LYS A 114 27.09 -4.99 -54.69
N GLN A 115 27.71 -3.87 -54.32
CA GLN A 115 29.08 -3.50 -54.67
C GLN A 115 29.32 -3.65 -56.19
N LYS A 116 28.51 -2.96 -56.99
CA LYS A 116 28.57 -2.94 -58.46
C LYS A 116 29.12 -1.61 -58.96
N GLY A 117 29.60 -1.59 -60.20
CA GLY A 117 30.11 -0.38 -60.84
C GLY A 117 31.24 0.26 -60.04
N SER A 118 31.09 1.54 -59.69
CA SER A 118 32.10 2.31 -58.98
C SER A 118 32.36 1.87 -57.52
N PHE A 119 31.51 0.99 -56.97
CA PHE A 119 31.68 0.36 -55.66
C PHE A 119 32.19 -1.09 -55.75
N GLY A 120 32.58 -1.55 -56.95
CA GLY A 120 33.04 -2.89 -57.24
C GLY A 120 34.46 -3.22 -56.75
N LYS A 121 34.78 -4.52 -56.73
CA LYS A 121 36.05 -5.06 -56.19
C LYS A 121 37.31 -4.43 -56.81
N GLU A 122 37.21 -3.99 -58.06
CA GLU A 122 38.32 -3.45 -58.85
C GLU A 122 38.72 -2.02 -58.44
N ASN A 123 37.92 -1.33 -57.61
CA ASN A 123 38.21 0.03 -57.14
C ASN A 123 38.86 0.08 -55.75
N PHE A 124 39.05 -1.06 -55.08
CA PHE A 124 39.79 -1.16 -53.81
C PHE A 124 41.31 -1.26 -54.04
N GLN A 125 41.85 -0.61 -55.09
CA GLN A 125 43.20 -0.84 -55.66
C GLN A 125 44.37 -0.54 -54.70
N ILE A 126 44.10 -0.04 -53.50
CA ILE A 126 45.13 0.37 -52.52
C ILE A 126 45.46 -0.76 -51.52
N VAL A 127 44.64 -1.82 -51.40
CA VAL A 127 44.89 -2.87 -50.39
C VAL A 127 45.67 -4.05 -50.96
N ASN A 128 46.96 -3.88 -51.16
CA ASN A 128 47.88 -5.02 -51.30
C ASN A 128 48.12 -5.64 -49.92
N GLY A 129 47.31 -6.64 -49.53
CA GLY A 129 47.73 -7.64 -48.54
C GLY A 129 46.82 -7.92 -47.33
N GLU A 130 45.81 -7.12 -47.01
CA GLU A 130 45.01 -7.31 -45.79
C GLU A 130 43.57 -7.75 -46.05
N SER A 131 43.35 -9.07 -46.06
CA SER A 131 42.04 -9.70 -46.32
C SER A 131 40.93 -9.34 -45.31
N HIS A 132 41.28 -8.88 -44.10
CA HIS A 132 40.31 -8.59 -43.05
C HIS A 132 39.67 -7.20 -43.23
N LYS A 133 40.46 -6.14 -43.52
CA LYS A 133 39.93 -4.78 -43.78
C LYS A 133 38.95 -4.73 -44.95
N LEU A 134 39.25 -5.45 -46.03
CA LEU A 134 38.37 -5.56 -47.19
C LEU A 134 37.02 -6.19 -46.85
N ARG A 135 36.97 -7.10 -45.86
CA ARG A 135 35.72 -7.70 -45.39
C ARG A 135 34.89 -6.67 -44.61
N ASP A 136 35.53 -5.90 -43.73
CA ASP A 136 34.86 -4.90 -42.90
C ASP A 136 34.28 -3.77 -43.76
N TRP A 137 35.02 -3.29 -44.75
CA TRP A 137 34.54 -2.26 -45.69
C TRP A 137 33.36 -2.74 -46.53
N ARG A 138 33.39 -3.98 -47.03
CA ARG A 138 32.26 -4.54 -47.78
C ARG A 138 31.01 -4.69 -46.92
N ASN A 139 31.18 -5.13 -45.67
CA ASN A 139 30.09 -5.24 -44.72
C ASN A 139 29.51 -3.85 -44.40
N ALA A 140 30.37 -2.85 -44.19
CA ALA A 140 29.97 -1.47 -43.92
C ALA A 140 29.19 -0.83 -45.09
N LEU A 141 29.65 -1.01 -46.33
CA LEU A 141 28.95 -0.54 -47.54
C LEU A 141 27.59 -1.23 -47.73
N LYS A 142 27.51 -2.54 -47.44
CA LYS A 142 26.23 -3.25 -47.47
C LYS A 142 25.28 -2.74 -46.39
N GLU A 143 25.75 -2.63 -45.16
CA GLU A 143 24.94 -2.16 -44.03
C GLU A 143 24.42 -0.74 -44.26
N VAL A 144 25.29 0.20 -44.66
CA VAL A 144 24.86 1.60 -44.88
C VAL A 144 23.80 1.71 -45.98
N ALA A 145 23.87 0.87 -47.01
CA ALA A 145 22.88 0.80 -48.08
C ALA A 145 21.56 0.12 -47.64
N ASP A 146 21.59 -0.71 -46.60
CA ASP A 146 20.42 -1.34 -46.00
C ASP A 146 19.67 -0.40 -45.03
N LEU A 147 20.28 0.72 -44.60
CA LEU A 147 19.65 1.64 -43.64
C LEU A 147 18.49 2.48 -44.20
N GLY A 148 18.25 2.42 -45.52
CA GLY A 148 17.22 3.24 -46.17
C GLY A 148 17.56 4.73 -46.07
N GLY A 149 18.49 5.18 -46.93
CA GLY A 149 18.90 6.59 -47.01
C GLY A 149 18.10 7.39 -48.05
N MET A 150 18.60 8.59 -48.37
CA MET A 150 17.97 9.52 -49.29
C MET A 150 18.69 9.50 -50.65
N PRO A 151 18.14 8.89 -51.70
CA PRO A 151 18.71 8.97 -53.05
C PRO A 151 18.25 10.23 -53.77
N LEU A 152 19.20 11.00 -54.31
CA LEU A 152 18.93 12.26 -55.01
C LEU A 152 17.94 12.10 -56.17
N GLN A 153 18.02 11.02 -56.96
CA GLN A 153 17.14 10.85 -58.12
C GLN A 153 15.67 10.59 -57.78
N ASN A 154 15.37 10.07 -56.58
CA ASN A 154 13.98 9.82 -56.15
C ASN A 154 13.41 10.97 -55.32
N GLN A 155 14.20 12.03 -55.09
CA GLN A 155 13.88 13.13 -54.18
C GLN A 155 14.09 14.46 -54.90
N ALA A 156 13.06 15.31 -54.91
CA ALA A 156 13.12 16.66 -55.50
C ALA A 156 13.47 16.73 -57.00
N ASP A 157 13.09 15.72 -57.80
CA ASP A 157 13.30 15.65 -59.26
C ASP A 157 14.76 15.83 -59.70
N GLY A 158 15.73 15.51 -58.83
CA GLY A 158 17.17 15.66 -59.11
C GLY A 158 17.73 17.07 -58.87
N HIS A 159 16.96 18.00 -58.30
CA HIS A 159 17.44 19.35 -57.96
C HIS A 159 18.18 19.38 -56.61
N GLU A 160 19.50 19.63 -56.65
CA GLU A 160 20.36 19.61 -55.47
C GLU A 160 19.96 20.60 -54.37
N ALA A 161 19.53 21.82 -54.71
CA ALA A 161 19.17 22.85 -53.72
C ALA A 161 17.96 22.42 -52.86
N LYS A 162 16.89 21.93 -53.50
CA LYS A 162 15.70 21.38 -52.81
C LYS A 162 16.05 20.12 -52.02
N PHE A 163 16.94 19.29 -52.55
CA PHE A 163 17.39 18.09 -51.85
C PHE A 163 18.16 18.43 -50.57
N ILE A 164 18.99 19.47 -50.58
CA ILE A 164 19.68 19.97 -49.37
C ILE A 164 18.67 20.48 -48.34
N GLU A 165 17.64 21.23 -48.75
CA GLU A 165 16.57 21.68 -47.83
C GLU A 165 15.90 20.48 -47.14
N ASN A 166 15.52 19.45 -47.91
CA ASN A 166 14.94 18.22 -47.37
C ASN A 166 15.88 17.50 -46.39
N ILE A 167 17.19 17.43 -46.69
CA ILE A 167 18.17 16.82 -45.79
C ILE A 167 18.25 17.60 -44.47
N VAL A 168 18.29 18.94 -44.53
CA VAL A 168 18.35 19.80 -43.33
C VAL A 168 17.11 19.60 -42.45
N GLU A 169 15.93 19.47 -43.07
CA GLU A 169 14.68 19.18 -42.36
C GLU A 169 14.72 17.80 -41.67
N VAL A 170 15.16 16.76 -42.38
CA VAL A 170 15.31 15.40 -41.81
C VAL A 170 16.32 15.40 -40.66
N VAL A 171 17.44 16.11 -40.80
CA VAL A 171 18.44 16.26 -39.74
C VAL A 171 17.85 17.00 -38.53
N ALA A 172 17.05 18.05 -38.75
CA ALA A 172 16.41 18.78 -37.68
C ALA A 172 15.42 17.94 -36.88
N ASN A 173 14.59 17.15 -37.58
CA ASN A 173 13.64 16.22 -36.97
C ASN A 173 14.35 15.11 -36.17
N LYS A 174 15.53 14.65 -36.63
CA LYS A 174 16.31 13.61 -35.94
C LYS A 174 17.12 14.13 -34.74
N LEU A 175 17.60 15.39 -34.77
CA LEU A 175 18.51 15.93 -33.74
C LEU A 175 17.88 16.82 -32.68
N ARG A 176 16.72 17.41 -32.94
CA ARG A 176 15.96 18.19 -31.95
C ARG A 176 14.74 17.37 -31.50
N PRO A 177 14.84 16.55 -30.45
CA PRO A 177 13.65 15.99 -29.86
C PRO A 177 12.75 17.11 -29.35
N ARG A 178 11.45 17.04 -29.58
CA ARG A 178 10.44 17.83 -28.86
C ARG A 178 10.25 17.29 -27.44
N ASP A 179 11.34 16.98 -26.74
CA ASP A 179 11.27 16.45 -25.37
C ASP A 179 10.89 17.61 -24.44
N LEU A 180 9.79 17.46 -23.71
CA LEU A 180 9.30 18.45 -22.76
C LEU A 180 10.26 18.52 -21.57
N HIS A 181 10.47 19.73 -21.03
CA HIS A 181 11.29 19.93 -19.84
C HIS A 181 10.74 19.09 -18.67
N SER A 182 11.52 18.09 -18.25
CA SER A 182 11.16 17.20 -17.14
C SER A 182 11.54 17.83 -15.80
N ALA A 183 10.74 17.56 -14.75
CA ALA A 183 11.08 18.02 -13.41
C ALA A 183 12.39 17.34 -12.92
N PRO A 184 13.28 18.06 -12.23
CA PRO A 184 14.46 17.43 -11.63
C PRO A 184 14.03 16.49 -10.49
N TYR A 185 14.82 15.43 -10.27
CA TYR A 185 14.65 14.47 -9.15
C TYR A 185 13.32 13.69 -9.15
N LEU A 186 13.06 12.95 -10.22
CA LEU A 186 11.89 12.07 -10.33
C LEU A 186 12.06 10.82 -9.46
N ILE A 187 11.31 10.72 -8.36
CA ILE A 187 11.28 9.54 -7.48
C ILE A 187 10.19 8.58 -7.97
N ASP A 188 10.59 7.33 -8.21
CA ASP A 188 9.70 6.20 -8.54
C ASP A 188 8.76 6.42 -9.76
N ILE A 189 9.11 7.35 -10.65
CA ILE A 189 8.27 7.71 -11.81
C ILE A 189 8.12 6.55 -12.80
N ASN A 190 9.12 5.66 -12.87
CA ASN A 190 9.09 4.52 -13.78
C ASN A 190 7.99 3.53 -13.38
N TYR A 191 7.86 3.23 -12.08
CA TYR A 191 6.81 2.36 -11.56
C TYR A 191 5.44 3.01 -11.73
N ARG A 192 5.30 4.29 -11.34
CA ARG A 192 4.04 5.04 -11.45
C ARG A 192 3.55 5.27 -12.88
N ALA A 193 4.45 5.21 -13.87
CA ALA A 193 4.13 5.38 -15.28
C ALA A 193 4.14 4.06 -16.08
N GLU A 194 4.46 2.93 -15.45
CA GLU A 194 4.62 1.63 -16.12
C GLU A 194 3.35 1.23 -16.88
N ASP A 195 2.19 1.35 -16.24
CA ASP A 195 0.89 1.04 -16.83
C ASP A 195 0.59 1.90 -18.07
N ILE A 196 0.90 3.21 -17.98
CA ILE A 196 0.67 4.15 -19.09
C ILE A 196 1.63 3.84 -20.24
N ILE A 197 2.90 3.58 -19.94
CA ILE A 197 3.93 3.29 -20.95
C ILE A 197 3.61 1.97 -21.65
N SER A 198 3.24 0.93 -20.89
CA SER A 198 2.78 -0.35 -21.43
C SER A 198 1.57 -0.17 -22.34
N TRP A 199 0.58 0.62 -21.90
CA TRP A 199 -0.61 0.93 -22.70
C TRP A 199 -0.31 1.74 -23.98
N LEU A 200 0.66 2.65 -23.95
CA LEU A 200 1.11 3.39 -25.14
C LEU A 200 1.87 2.50 -26.13
N GLN A 201 2.48 1.41 -25.66
CA GLN A 201 3.22 0.44 -26.47
C GLN A 201 2.36 -0.71 -26.98
N ASP A 202 1.11 -0.83 -26.50
CA ASP A 202 0.15 -1.82 -26.94
C ASP A 202 -0.09 -1.73 -28.46
N ARG A 203 -0.14 -2.90 -29.12
CA ARG A 203 -0.37 -3.04 -30.56
C ARG A 203 -1.86 -3.00 -30.93
N SER A 204 -2.74 -2.71 -29.97
CA SER A 204 -4.18 -2.59 -30.23
C SER A 204 -4.50 -1.54 -31.29
N THR A 205 -5.38 -1.90 -32.21
CA THR A 205 -5.86 -1.04 -33.30
C THR A 205 -6.94 -0.06 -32.84
N ASN A 206 -7.32 -0.02 -31.56
CA ASN A 206 -8.39 0.85 -31.10
C ASN A 206 -7.85 2.20 -30.59
N VAL A 207 -8.63 3.26 -30.85
CA VAL A 207 -8.46 4.55 -30.18
C VAL A 207 -8.62 4.34 -28.69
N GLY A 208 -7.68 4.86 -27.90
CA GLY A 208 -7.71 4.69 -26.45
C GLY A 208 -7.58 6.02 -25.72
N ILE A 209 -8.37 6.19 -24.66
CA ILE A 209 -8.26 7.31 -23.73
C ILE A 209 -7.74 6.82 -22.37
N TYR A 210 -6.77 7.55 -21.82
CA TYR A 210 -6.22 7.32 -20.50
C TYR A 210 -6.32 8.59 -19.65
N VAL A 211 -7.04 8.52 -18.53
CA VAL A 211 -7.29 9.63 -17.62
C VAL A 211 -6.42 9.48 -16.38
N ILE A 212 -5.61 10.49 -16.07
CA ILE A 212 -4.79 10.56 -14.85
C ILE A 212 -5.47 11.55 -13.89
N CYS A 213 -5.99 11.06 -12.77
CA CYS A 213 -6.75 11.86 -11.79
C CYS A 213 -6.10 11.88 -10.39
N GLY A 214 -6.49 12.86 -9.58
CA GLY A 214 -6.05 13.02 -8.20
C GLY A 214 -5.91 14.47 -7.76
N ILE A 215 -5.52 14.69 -6.50
CA ILE A 215 -5.45 16.02 -5.89
C ILE A 215 -4.46 16.99 -6.57
N GLY A 216 -4.69 18.29 -6.39
CA GLY A 216 -3.77 19.33 -6.87
C GLY A 216 -2.36 19.11 -6.32
N GLY A 217 -1.33 19.15 -7.18
CA GLY A 217 0.06 18.98 -6.76
C GLY A 217 0.55 17.54 -6.56
N ILE A 218 -0.26 16.52 -6.86
CA ILE A 218 0.10 15.09 -6.70
C ILE A 218 1.10 14.57 -7.76
N GLY A 219 1.35 15.32 -8.84
CA GLY A 219 2.31 14.93 -9.89
C GLY A 219 1.72 14.44 -11.21
N LYS A 220 0.42 14.63 -11.47
CA LYS A 220 -0.26 14.25 -12.73
C LYS A 220 0.48 14.73 -13.99
N THR A 221 0.71 16.04 -14.09
CA THR A 221 1.44 16.67 -15.20
C THR A 221 2.85 16.10 -15.35
N THR A 222 3.51 15.75 -14.25
CA THR A 222 4.86 15.16 -14.26
C THR A 222 4.85 13.77 -14.89
N ILE A 223 3.89 12.92 -14.51
CA ILE A 223 3.71 11.58 -15.09
C ILE A 223 3.33 11.67 -16.56
N ALA A 224 2.40 12.56 -16.93
CA ALA A 224 1.99 12.76 -18.32
C ALA A 224 3.16 13.22 -19.21
N LYS A 225 3.98 14.17 -18.74
CA LYS A 225 5.21 14.60 -19.44
C LYS A 225 6.20 13.45 -19.60
N PHE A 226 6.38 12.64 -18.56
CA PHE A 226 7.28 11.49 -18.61
C PHE A 226 6.80 10.44 -19.62
N ALA A 227 5.51 10.11 -19.63
CA ALA A 227 4.91 9.20 -20.59
C ALA A 227 5.01 9.73 -22.03
N TYR A 228 4.72 11.03 -22.23
CA TYR A 228 4.85 11.69 -23.53
C TYR A 228 6.28 11.63 -24.06
N ASN A 229 7.26 12.05 -23.28
CA ASN A 229 8.67 12.03 -23.68
C ASN A 229 9.18 10.62 -24.01
N SER A 230 8.66 9.61 -23.30
CA SER A 230 9.05 8.21 -23.49
C SER A 230 8.48 7.59 -24.77
N SER A 231 7.29 8.04 -25.21
CA SER A 231 6.53 7.33 -26.24
C SER A 231 6.15 8.18 -27.46
N ALA A 232 6.26 9.50 -27.44
CA ALA A 232 5.84 10.37 -28.55
C ALA A 232 6.44 10.00 -29.91
N ARG A 233 7.66 9.43 -29.90
CA ARG A 233 8.39 9.03 -31.12
C ARG A 233 7.83 7.77 -31.80
N SER A 234 6.98 6.99 -31.13
CA SER A 234 6.32 5.81 -31.73
C SER A 234 5.01 6.15 -32.46
N PHE A 235 4.66 7.43 -32.52
CA PHE A 235 3.48 7.99 -33.19
C PHE A 235 3.90 8.88 -34.36
N GLU A 236 3.07 8.97 -35.39
CA GLU A 236 3.32 9.76 -36.61
C GLU A 236 3.07 11.25 -36.41
N GLY A 237 2.31 11.61 -35.38
CA GLY A 237 2.13 12.96 -34.88
C GLY A 237 1.92 12.96 -33.38
N SER A 238 2.47 13.95 -32.67
CA SER A 238 2.30 14.05 -31.22
C SER A 238 2.21 15.51 -30.77
N SER A 239 1.27 15.81 -29.88
CA SER A 239 1.13 17.15 -29.29
C SER A 239 0.84 17.07 -27.79
N PHE A 240 1.43 17.99 -27.04
CA PHE A 240 1.20 18.17 -25.59
C PHE A 240 0.62 19.57 -25.35
N LEU A 241 -0.64 19.61 -24.94
CA LEU A 241 -1.35 20.85 -24.63
C LEU A 241 -1.27 21.10 -23.11
N ALA A 242 -0.27 21.89 -22.71
CA ALA A 242 -0.05 22.26 -21.31
C ALA A 242 -1.07 23.28 -20.81
N ASN A 243 -1.50 23.16 -19.54
CA ASN A 243 -2.44 24.08 -18.88
C ASN A 243 -3.71 24.35 -19.73
N PHE A 244 -4.30 23.28 -20.26
CA PHE A 244 -5.38 23.32 -21.23
C PHE A 244 -6.56 24.20 -20.75
N ASN A 245 -7.05 23.99 -19.52
CA ASN A 245 -8.17 24.76 -18.98
C ASN A 245 -7.88 26.27 -18.88
N GLU A 246 -6.67 26.65 -18.46
CA GLU A 246 -6.28 28.06 -18.35
C GLU A 246 -6.22 28.74 -19.72
N ILE A 247 -5.69 28.06 -20.73
CA ILE A 247 -5.58 28.60 -22.10
C ILE A 247 -6.96 28.64 -22.76
N ALA A 248 -7.78 27.59 -22.62
CA ALA A 248 -9.11 27.51 -23.22
C ALA A 248 -10.03 28.66 -22.79
N LYS A 249 -9.93 29.10 -21.52
CA LYS A 249 -10.70 30.22 -20.95
C LYS A 249 -10.26 31.62 -21.46
N GLN A 250 -9.12 31.74 -22.13
CA GLN A 250 -8.66 33.03 -22.69
C GLN A 250 -9.40 33.40 -23.97
N CYS A 251 -9.46 34.70 -24.30
CA CYS A 251 -9.99 35.17 -25.58
C CYS A 251 -9.23 34.51 -26.75
N ASN A 252 -9.97 33.84 -27.65
CA ASN A 252 -9.41 33.04 -28.76
C ASN A 252 -8.47 31.89 -28.32
N GLY A 253 -8.58 31.45 -27.06
CA GLY A 253 -7.76 30.40 -26.47
C GLY A 253 -7.89 29.04 -27.17
N LEU A 254 -9.12 28.63 -27.47
CA LEU A 254 -9.40 27.39 -28.21
C LEU A 254 -8.76 27.40 -29.61
N VAL A 255 -8.88 28.50 -30.35
CA VAL A 255 -8.23 28.65 -31.67
C VAL A 255 -6.70 28.57 -31.55
N ARG A 256 -6.13 29.08 -30.46
CA ARG A 256 -4.69 28.96 -30.18
C ARG A 256 -4.27 27.52 -29.93
N LEU A 257 -5.06 26.75 -29.18
CA LEU A 257 -4.82 25.31 -28.95
C LEU A 257 -4.96 24.51 -30.25
N GLN A 258 -5.97 24.78 -31.07
CA GLN A 258 -6.15 24.14 -32.39
C GLN A 258 -4.97 24.41 -33.33
N LYS A 259 -4.49 25.66 -33.38
CA LYS A 259 -3.27 26.02 -34.14
C LYS A 259 -2.04 25.25 -33.66
N GLN A 260 -1.91 25.01 -32.36
CA GLN A 260 -0.81 24.23 -31.80
C GLN A 260 -0.90 22.77 -32.21
N VAL A 261 -2.07 22.13 -32.07
CA VAL A 261 -2.28 20.72 -32.46
C VAL A 261 -1.93 20.52 -33.93
N LEU A 262 -2.44 21.37 -34.82
CA LEU A 262 -2.16 21.29 -36.26
C LEU A 262 -0.69 21.51 -36.59
N TYR A 263 -0.06 22.51 -35.97
CA TYR A 263 1.37 22.73 -36.15
C TYR A 263 2.19 21.52 -35.69
N ASP A 264 1.83 20.92 -34.56
CA ASP A 264 2.55 19.78 -34.00
C ASP A 264 2.39 18.50 -34.83
N ILE A 265 1.20 18.24 -35.39
CA ILE A 265 0.88 17.01 -36.15
C ILE A 265 1.20 17.13 -37.65
N VAL A 266 0.94 18.30 -38.25
CA VAL A 266 1.08 18.53 -39.69
C VAL A 266 2.42 19.20 -40.03
N GLY A 267 3.02 19.94 -39.09
CA GLY A 267 4.34 20.57 -39.27
C GLY A 267 4.33 21.91 -40.01
N ARG A 268 3.15 22.46 -40.35
CA ARG A 268 3.01 23.77 -41.04
C ARG A 268 2.08 24.71 -40.30
N LYS A 269 2.28 26.03 -40.48
CA LYS A 269 1.43 27.06 -39.88
C LYS A 269 0.15 27.23 -40.68
N GLU A 270 -0.96 26.76 -40.15
CA GLU A 270 -2.30 26.93 -40.75
C GLU A 270 -2.94 28.25 -40.35
N ARG A 271 -3.71 28.85 -41.26
CA ARG A 271 -4.52 30.04 -40.98
C ARG A 271 -5.91 29.59 -40.52
N ILE A 272 -6.14 29.66 -39.20
CA ILE A 272 -7.45 29.40 -38.60
C ILE A 272 -8.06 30.73 -38.13
N SER A 273 -9.25 31.04 -38.63
CA SER A 273 -10.00 32.26 -38.34
C SER A 273 -11.02 32.08 -37.20
N ASN A 274 -11.55 30.87 -37.01
CA ASN A 274 -12.55 30.53 -36.00
C ASN A 274 -12.45 29.04 -35.57
N VAL A 275 -13.19 28.66 -34.52
CA VAL A 275 -13.10 27.32 -33.91
C VAL A 275 -13.58 26.21 -34.87
N ASP A 276 -14.65 26.44 -35.62
CA ASP A 276 -15.24 25.45 -36.53
C ASP A 276 -14.28 25.11 -37.69
N GLU A 277 -13.60 26.12 -38.24
CA GLU A 277 -12.55 25.93 -39.25
C GLU A 277 -11.38 25.11 -38.69
N GLY A 278 -11.00 25.35 -37.43
CA GLY A 278 -9.96 24.59 -36.76
C GLY A 278 -10.34 23.13 -36.52
N ILE A 279 -11.60 22.87 -36.17
CA ILE A 279 -12.17 21.52 -36.00
C ILE A 279 -12.02 20.72 -37.29
N MET A 280 -12.53 21.26 -38.41
CA MET A 280 -12.49 20.56 -39.71
C MET A 280 -11.05 20.23 -40.15
N MET A 281 -10.11 21.14 -39.90
CA MET A 281 -8.70 20.92 -40.23
C MET A 281 -8.04 19.84 -39.34
N ILE A 282 -8.40 19.78 -38.06
CA ILE A 282 -7.89 18.77 -37.14
C ILE A 282 -8.43 17.39 -37.51
N GLU A 283 -9.73 17.29 -37.80
CA GLU A 283 -10.38 16.05 -38.25
C GLU A 283 -9.64 15.44 -39.44
N ASP A 284 -9.37 16.24 -40.48
CA ASP A 284 -8.57 15.80 -41.62
C ASP A 284 -7.18 15.32 -41.15
N ALA A 285 -6.44 16.14 -40.40
CA ALA A 285 -5.07 15.86 -39.99
C ALA A 285 -4.90 14.61 -39.11
N VAL A 286 -5.89 14.27 -38.26
CA VAL A 286 -5.82 13.15 -37.31
C VAL A 286 -6.45 11.85 -37.82
N GLY A 287 -7.28 11.91 -38.87
CA GLY A 287 -7.96 10.73 -39.41
C GLY A 287 -7.03 9.74 -40.12
N TYR A 288 -5.98 10.23 -40.77
CA TYR A 288 -5.03 9.39 -41.53
C TYR A 288 -3.69 9.15 -40.85
N LYS A 289 -3.43 9.74 -39.67
CA LYS A 289 -2.17 9.57 -38.93
C LYS A 289 -2.38 8.91 -37.58
N LYS A 290 -1.46 8.02 -37.20
CA LYS A 290 -1.40 7.51 -35.82
C LYS A 290 -0.88 8.61 -34.88
N VAL A 291 -1.75 9.17 -34.02
CA VAL A 291 -1.38 10.33 -33.17
C VAL A 291 -1.38 10.06 -31.66
N LEU A 292 -0.49 10.74 -30.93
CA LEU A 292 -0.49 10.83 -29.47
C LEU A 292 -0.84 12.26 -29.02
N LEU A 293 -1.95 12.39 -28.31
CA LEU A 293 -2.41 13.68 -27.78
C LEU A 293 -2.39 13.65 -26.26
N VAL A 294 -1.82 14.69 -25.64
CA VAL A 294 -1.84 14.86 -24.18
C VAL A 294 -2.49 16.18 -23.83
N LEU A 295 -3.60 16.11 -23.11
CA LEU A 295 -4.39 17.24 -22.64
C LEU A 295 -4.13 17.41 -21.13
N ASP A 296 -3.36 18.41 -20.74
CA ASP A 296 -2.95 18.61 -19.35
C ASP A 296 -3.82 19.65 -18.63
N ASP A 297 -4.32 19.31 -17.43
CA ASP A 297 -5.20 20.11 -16.58
C ASP A 297 -6.54 20.44 -17.28
N VAL A 298 -7.28 19.39 -17.66
CA VAL A 298 -8.64 19.49 -18.20
C VAL A 298 -9.66 19.48 -17.07
N ASP A 299 -10.62 20.41 -17.13
CA ASP A 299 -11.61 20.69 -16.09
C ASP A 299 -13.05 20.44 -16.58
N ASP A 300 -13.26 20.48 -17.89
CA ASP A 300 -14.55 20.33 -18.56
C ASP A 300 -14.41 19.48 -19.84
N ALA A 301 -15.28 18.48 -20.00
CA ALA A 301 -15.25 17.57 -21.13
C ALA A 301 -15.74 18.22 -22.42
N ASP A 302 -16.63 19.21 -22.36
CA ASP A 302 -17.13 19.91 -23.56
C ASP A 302 -15.98 20.65 -24.27
N GLN A 303 -14.96 21.08 -23.52
CA GLN A 303 -13.74 21.67 -24.08
C GLN A 303 -12.91 20.66 -24.91
N ILE A 304 -12.96 19.37 -24.56
CA ILE A 304 -12.30 18.30 -25.33
C ILE A 304 -13.03 18.12 -26.67
N ASP A 305 -14.36 18.04 -26.63
CA ASP A 305 -15.20 17.90 -27.82
C ASP A 305 -15.02 19.09 -28.78
N THR A 306 -14.79 20.28 -28.24
CA THR A 306 -14.54 21.49 -29.04
C THR A 306 -13.19 21.49 -29.78
N ILE A 307 -12.24 20.61 -29.40
CA ILE A 307 -10.91 20.52 -30.03
C ILE A 307 -10.71 19.23 -30.81
N LEU A 308 -11.26 18.10 -30.36
CA LEU A 308 -11.05 16.78 -30.95
C LEU A 308 -12.33 16.11 -31.48
N GLY A 309 -13.49 16.76 -31.30
CA GLY A 309 -14.85 16.29 -31.65
C GLY A 309 -15.03 14.79 -31.74
N MET A 310 -15.28 14.16 -30.60
CA MET A 310 -15.49 12.72 -30.44
C MET A 310 -14.35 11.82 -30.99
N THR A 311 -14.14 10.68 -30.33
CA THR A 311 -13.08 9.72 -30.67
C THR A 311 -13.14 9.12 -32.07
N ASP A 312 -14.24 9.36 -32.79
CA ASP A 312 -14.56 8.75 -34.08
C ASP A 312 -13.68 9.31 -35.22
N TRP A 313 -13.11 10.50 -35.05
CA TRP A 313 -12.20 11.12 -36.02
C TRP A 313 -10.80 10.53 -36.02
N LEU A 314 -10.42 9.84 -34.95
CA LEU A 314 -9.04 9.43 -34.75
C LEU A 314 -8.71 8.14 -35.50
N ASN A 315 -7.53 8.12 -36.13
CA ASN A 315 -7.01 6.91 -36.74
C ASN A 315 -6.97 5.74 -35.73
N PRO A 316 -7.41 4.53 -36.11
CA PRO A 316 -7.27 3.33 -35.31
C PRO A 316 -5.81 3.13 -34.85
N ALA A 317 -5.57 3.06 -33.53
CA ALA A 317 -4.26 3.08 -32.83
C ALA A 317 -3.75 4.44 -32.34
N SER A 318 -4.51 5.52 -32.51
CA SER A 318 -4.25 6.80 -31.83
C SER A 318 -4.55 6.72 -30.33
N LYS A 319 -3.81 7.48 -29.52
CA LYS A 319 -3.93 7.44 -28.04
C LYS A 319 -4.06 8.87 -27.49
N ILE A 320 -4.95 9.05 -26.52
CA ILE A 320 -5.15 10.32 -25.79
C ILE A 320 -4.84 10.11 -24.31
N ILE A 321 -4.05 10.99 -23.72
CA ILE A 321 -3.86 11.09 -22.28
C ILE A 321 -4.48 12.40 -21.78
N ILE A 322 -5.30 12.31 -20.74
CA ILE A 322 -5.94 13.46 -20.10
C ILE A 322 -5.46 13.52 -18.66
N THR A 323 -4.95 14.67 -18.21
CA THR A 323 -4.75 14.90 -16.77
C THR A 323 -5.87 15.79 -16.25
N THR A 324 -6.47 15.39 -15.14
CA THR A 324 -7.61 16.12 -14.56
C THR A 324 -7.62 16.00 -13.04
N ARG A 325 -8.40 16.83 -12.39
CA ARG A 325 -8.72 16.71 -10.96
C ARG A 325 -10.09 16.06 -10.76
N HIS A 326 -10.83 15.84 -11.84
CA HIS A 326 -12.22 15.37 -11.86
C HIS A 326 -12.26 13.89 -12.23
N GLU A 327 -12.57 13.03 -11.28
CA GLU A 327 -12.64 11.58 -11.49
C GLU A 327 -13.73 11.20 -12.51
N SER A 328 -14.83 11.96 -12.53
CA SER A 328 -15.99 11.78 -13.39
C SER A 328 -16.00 12.69 -14.63
N LEU A 329 -14.84 13.23 -15.04
CA LEU A 329 -14.74 14.17 -16.18
C LEU A 329 -15.41 13.62 -17.45
N LEU A 330 -15.15 12.35 -17.78
CA LEU A 330 -15.73 11.70 -18.94
C LEU A 330 -16.98 10.91 -18.54
N LYS A 331 -18.01 10.97 -19.39
CA LYS A 331 -19.25 10.20 -19.18
C LYS A 331 -18.94 8.69 -19.13
N PRO A 332 -19.65 7.90 -18.30
CA PRO A 332 -19.44 6.45 -18.19
C PRO A 332 -19.59 5.68 -19.51
N SER A 333 -20.28 6.26 -20.49
CA SER A 333 -20.48 5.71 -21.83
C SER A 333 -19.23 5.75 -22.72
N VAL A 334 -18.23 6.57 -22.38
CA VAL A 334 -16.99 6.69 -23.16
C VAL A 334 -15.97 5.68 -22.62
N PRO A 335 -15.48 4.71 -23.41
CA PRO A 335 -14.52 3.73 -22.93
C PRO A 335 -13.15 4.38 -22.67
N HIS A 336 -12.71 4.38 -21.41
CA HIS A 336 -11.43 4.96 -20.99
C HIS A 336 -10.81 4.19 -19.82
N LYS A 337 -9.50 4.30 -19.66
CA LYS A 337 -8.77 3.82 -18.47
C LYS A 337 -8.53 4.97 -17.51
N VAL A 338 -8.67 4.76 -16.20
CA VAL A 338 -8.42 5.77 -15.17
C VAL A 338 -7.25 5.31 -14.30
N LEU A 339 -6.27 6.19 -14.07
CA LEU A 339 -5.23 6.04 -13.05
C LEU A 339 -5.41 7.11 -11.98
N LYS A 340 -5.85 6.67 -10.81
CA LYS A 340 -5.96 7.49 -9.61
C LYS A 340 -4.62 7.51 -8.89
N LEU A 341 -4.01 8.69 -8.77
CA LEU A 341 -2.69 8.81 -8.16
C LEU A 341 -2.78 8.89 -6.64
N GLU A 342 -1.95 8.08 -5.99
CA GLU A 342 -1.75 8.10 -4.55
C GLU A 342 -0.59 9.03 -4.15
N VAL A 343 -0.65 9.50 -2.90
CA VAL A 343 0.45 10.25 -2.26
C VAL A 343 1.73 9.41 -2.20
N LEU A 344 2.87 10.08 -2.05
CA LEU A 344 4.13 9.36 -1.84
C LEU A 344 4.13 8.70 -0.47
N ASN A 345 4.68 7.48 -0.38
CA ASN A 345 4.92 6.85 0.91
C ASN A 345 5.96 7.67 1.70
N LYS A 346 6.12 7.39 3.01
CA LYS A 346 7.03 8.14 3.88
C LYS A 346 8.47 8.18 3.35
N MET A 347 8.96 7.09 2.77
CA MET A 347 10.33 6.97 2.28
C MET A 347 10.56 7.80 1.02
N ASP A 348 9.69 7.70 0.02
CA ASP A 348 9.81 8.46 -1.21
C ASP A 348 9.55 9.95 -0.99
N SER A 349 8.70 10.26 -0.01
CA SER A 349 8.47 11.64 0.45
C SER A 349 9.74 12.24 1.05
N LEU A 350 10.45 11.48 1.89
CA LEU A 350 11.71 11.92 2.48
C LEU A 350 12.77 12.10 1.41
N LYS A 351 12.89 11.17 0.45
CA LYS A 351 13.83 11.30 -0.67
C LYS A 351 13.56 12.55 -1.50
N LEU A 352 12.32 12.76 -1.91
CA LEU A 352 11.96 13.93 -2.73
C LEU A 352 12.20 15.24 -1.96
N PHE A 353 11.84 15.28 -0.68
CA PHE A 353 12.11 16.43 0.17
C PHE A 353 13.61 16.70 0.28
N SER A 354 14.41 15.68 0.56
CA SER A 354 15.87 15.78 0.70
C SER A 354 16.53 16.31 -0.57
N TRP A 355 16.09 15.86 -1.75
CA TRP A 355 16.64 16.37 -3.01
C TRP A 355 16.43 17.88 -3.17
N HIS A 356 15.28 18.38 -2.69
CA HIS A 356 14.95 19.80 -2.77
C HIS A 356 15.52 20.62 -1.61
N ALA A 357 15.80 20.02 -0.47
CA ALA A 357 16.36 20.70 0.71
C ALA A 357 17.89 20.71 0.70
N PHE A 358 18.51 19.58 0.37
CA PHE A 358 19.95 19.33 0.53
C PHE A 358 20.66 19.07 -0.80
N GLY A 359 19.92 18.72 -1.86
CA GLY A 359 20.51 18.31 -3.13
C GLY A 359 20.98 16.84 -3.16
N GLU A 360 20.56 16.04 -2.17
CA GLU A 360 20.85 14.61 -2.04
C GLU A 360 19.57 13.83 -1.69
N ASP A 361 19.57 12.51 -1.83
CA ASP A 361 18.37 11.69 -1.59
C ASP A 361 18.08 11.39 -0.10
N HIS A 362 18.89 11.92 0.81
CA HIS A 362 18.77 11.73 2.25
C HIS A 362 19.05 13.02 3.03
N PRO A 363 18.55 13.16 4.26
CA PRO A 363 18.82 14.34 5.08
C PRO A 363 20.27 14.41 5.55
N LEU A 364 20.80 15.62 5.67
CA LEU A 364 22.10 15.85 6.32
C LEU A 364 22.04 15.54 7.82
N GLU A 365 23.18 15.18 8.41
CA GLU A 365 23.32 14.88 9.84
C GLU A 365 22.81 16.05 10.70
N GLY A 366 21.96 15.76 11.69
CA GLY A 366 21.29 16.75 12.53
C GLY A 366 19.98 17.33 11.97
N TYR A 367 19.61 17.04 10.72
CA TYR A 367 18.34 17.49 10.10
C TYR A 367 17.29 16.38 9.96
N LEU A 368 17.61 15.13 10.33
CA LEU A 368 16.72 13.97 10.13
C LEU A 368 15.36 14.15 10.81
N GLU A 369 15.34 14.43 12.12
CA GLU A 369 14.09 14.60 12.88
C GLU A 369 13.23 15.76 12.35
N LEU A 370 13.87 16.87 11.97
CA LEU A 370 13.20 18.03 11.37
C LEU A 370 12.63 17.69 9.99
N SER A 371 13.36 16.92 9.19
CA SER A 371 12.92 16.45 7.86
C SER A 371 11.73 15.49 7.98
N GLU A 372 11.75 14.58 8.95
CA GLU A 372 10.63 13.69 9.23
C GLU A 372 9.38 14.47 9.65
N ARG A 373 9.53 15.52 10.47
CA ARG A 373 8.43 16.42 10.83
C ARG A 373 7.83 17.13 9.62
N VAL A 374 8.65 17.63 8.68
CA VAL A 374 8.14 18.24 7.43
C VAL A 374 7.37 17.21 6.59
N VAL A 375 7.93 16.00 6.43
CA VAL A 375 7.29 14.91 5.67
C VAL A 375 5.94 14.52 6.28
N LEU A 376 5.86 14.43 7.61
CA LEU A 376 4.61 14.17 8.33
C LEU A 376 3.55 15.25 8.09
N GLN A 377 3.94 16.52 8.00
CA GLN A 377 3.00 17.62 7.69
C GLN A 377 2.50 17.60 6.25
N CYS A 378 3.36 17.22 5.30
CA CYS A 378 3.00 17.18 3.88
C CYS A 378 2.14 15.96 3.50
N VAL A 379 2.17 14.91 4.32
CA VAL A 379 1.46 13.62 4.11
C VAL A 379 1.68 13.08 2.69
N GLY A 380 2.92 13.21 2.21
CA GLY A 380 3.34 12.66 0.92
C GLY A 380 2.89 13.42 -0.33
N LEU A 381 2.38 14.65 -0.21
CA LEU A 381 2.08 15.49 -1.39
C LEU A 381 3.39 16.02 -2.03
N PRO A 382 3.73 15.61 -3.28
CA PRO A 382 5.01 15.97 -3.92
C PRO A 382 5.25 17.48 -4.06
N LEU A 383 4.20 18.24 -4.40
CA LEU A 383 4.32 19.69 -4.53
C LEU A 383 4.68 20.35 -3.20
N ALA A 384 4.06 19.93 -2.09
CA ALA A 384 4.33 20.48 -0.76
C ALA A 384 5.76 20.17 -0.33
N LEU A 385 6.20 18.91 -0.52
CA LEU A 385 7.56 18.48 -0.22
C LEU A 385 8.61 19.30 -0.99
N ARG A 386 8.37 19.54 -2.29
CA ARG A 386 9.25 20.36 -3.12
C ARG A 386 9.32 21.81 -2.64
N VAL A 387 8.17 22.44 -2.41
CA VAL A 387 8.10 23.85 -2.00
C VAL A 387 8.78 24.05 -0.64
N LEU A 388 8.45 23.22 0.34
CA LEU A 388 9.03 23.31 1.68
C LEU A 388 10.52 22.95 1.66
N GLY A 389 10.93 21.93 0.91
CA GLY A 389 12.34 21.57 0.75
C GLY A 389 13.14 22.74 0.18
N SER A 390 12.67 23.34 -0.91
CA SER A 390 13.32 24.51 -1.51
C SER A 390 13.31 25.75 -0.60
N ALA A 391 12.24 25.98 0.16
CA ALA A 391 12.13 27.12 1.08
C ALA A 391 13.09 27.01 2.28
N LEU A 392 13.34 25.79 2.74
CA LEU A 392 14.20 25.47 3.89
C LEU A 392 15.66 25.22 3.51
N SER A 393 15.94 25.01 2.22
CA SER A 393 17.28 24.75 1.70
C SER A 393 18.31 25.79 2.14
N GLY A 394 19.48 25.33 2.58
CA GLY A 394 20.60 26.16 3.01
C GLY A 394 20.41 26.89 4.37
N ARG A 395 19.31 26.63 5.09
CA ARG A 395 19.05 27.24 6.42
C ARG A 395 19.54 26.32 7.55
N ARG A 396 19.86 26.93 8.70
CA ARG A 396 20.29 26.23 9.93
C ARG A 396 19.13 25.51 10.64
N PRO A 397 19.39 24.47 11.46
CA PRO A 397 18.34 23.67 12.11
C PRO A 397 17.40 24.48 13.01
N GLU A 398 17.90 25.54 13.66
CA GLU A 398 17.08 26.38 14.55
C GLU A 398 16.02 27.15 13.75
N ILE A 399 16.37 27.58 12.53
CA ILE A 399 15.45 28.26 11.61
C ILE A 399 14.42 27.27 11.08
N TRP A 400 14.80 26.02 10.85
CA TRP A 400 13.87 24.94 10.49
C TRP A 400 12.85 24.69 11.60
N GLY A 401 13.31 24.58 12.86
CA GLY A 401 12.44 24.43 14.02
C GLY A 401 11.40 25.55 14.09
N SER A 402 11.84 26.81 13.99
CA SER A 402 10.94 27.98 14.00
C SER A 402 10.02 28.04 12.77
N ALA A 403 10.50 27.67 11.58
CA ALA A 403 9.69 27.62 10.37
C ALA A 403 8.60 26.54 10.46
N LEU A 404 8.91 25.38 11.04
CA LEU A 404 7.95 24.31 11.31
C LEU A 404 6.87 24.73 12.31
N GLU A 405 7.25 25.39 13.40
CA GLU A 405 6.28 25.98 14.35
C GLU A 405 5.36 26.99 13.67
N LYS A 406 5.89 27.80 12.74
CA LYS A 406 5.08 28.71 11.93
C LYS A 406 4.15 27.94 10.99
N LEU A 407 4.61 26.87 10.34
CA LEU A 407 3.80 26.07 9.41
C LEU A 407 2.65 25.34 10.11
N GLU A 408 2.83 24.93 11.37
CA GLU A 408 1.78 24.35 12.21
C GLU A 408 0.62 25.34 12.48
N THR A 409 0.87 26.65 12.34
CA THR A 409 -0.11 27.71 12.61
C THR A 409 -0.58 28.47 11.36
N ILE A 410 0.28 28.53 10.33
CA ILE A 410 0.07 29.25 9.07
C ILE A 410 0.57 28.36 7.94
N PRO A 411 -0.34 27.76 7.15
CA PRO A 411 0.05 26.96 6.00
C PRO A 411 0.85 27.79 4.97
N ASP A 412 1.76 27.14 4.24
CA ASP A 412 2.56 27.82 3.22
C ASP A 412 1.69 28.35 2.07
N GLY A 413 1.84 29.64 1.76
CA GLY A 413 1.01 30.32 0.76
C GLY A 413 1.08 29.72 -0.64
N HIS A 414 2.26 29.24 -1.08
CA HIS A 414 2.42 28.68 -2.43
C HIS A 414 1.77 27.30 -2.55
N VAL A 415 1.85 26.48 -1.49
CA VAL A 415 1.18 25.18 -1.43
C VAL A 415 -0.34 25.38 -1.40
N ILE A 416 -0.80 26.30 -0.57
CA ILE A 416 -2.22 26.65 -0.45
C ILE A 416 -2.78 27.17 -1.76
N GLU A 417 -2.11 28.10 -2.45
CA GLU A 417 -2.62 28.69 -3.70
C GLU A 417 -2.85 27.63 -4.79
N LYS A 418 -1.97 26.62 -4.87
CA LYS A 418 -2.12 25.52 -5.84
C LYS A 418 -3.24 24.54 -5.47
N LEU A 419 -3.47 24.30 -4.17
CA LEU A 419 -4.61 23.50 -3.72
C LEU A 419 -5.93 24.27 -3.85
N LYS A 420 -5.90 25.58 -3.61
CA LYS A 420 -7.05 26.48 -3.66
C LYS A 420 -7.72 26.52 -5.03
N LEU A 421 -6.96 26.33 -6.11
CA LEU A 421 -7.52 26.22 -7.48
C LEU A 421 -8.65 25.19 -7.58
N SER A 422 -8.56 24.06 -6.89
CA SER A 422 -9.63 23.02 -6.90
C SER A 422 -10.87 23.46 -6.12
N PHE A 423 -10.71 24.31 -5.11
CA PHE A 423 -11.80 24.89 -4.33
C PHE A 423 -12.46 26.06 -5.08
N ASP A 424 -11.67 26.92 -5.71
CA ASP A 424 -12.15 28.08 -6.46
C ASP A 424 -12.96 27.71 -7.71
N THR A 425 -12.76 26.49 -8.22
CA THR A 425 -13.45 25.94 -9.40
C THR A 425 -14.73 25.16 -9.09
N LEU A 426 -15.09 25.01 -7.80
CA LEU A 426 -16.39 24.44 -7.39
C LEU A 426 -17.55 25.25 -7.98
N GLU A 427 -18.62 24.55 -8.37
CA GLU A 427 -19.70 25.09 -9.22
C GLU A 427 -20.46 26.22 -8.55
N ASP A 428 -20.70 26.11 -7.25
CA ASP A 428 -21.44 27.11 -6.49
C ASP A 428 -20.85 27.33 -5.08
N ASP A 429 -21.41 28.31 -4.38
CA ASP A 429 -21.00 28.64 -3.03
C ASP A 429 -21.52 27.63 -1.98
N HIS A 430 -22.55 26.83 -2.31
CA HIS A 430 -23.03 25.75 -1.42
C HIS A 430 -21.97 24.66 -1.28
N ASP A 431 -21.35 24.21 -2.37
CA ASP A 431 -20.28 23.20 -2.35
C ASP A 431 -19.06 23.68 -1.58
N LYS A 432 -18.72 24.97 -1.74
CA LYS A 432 -17.63 25.61 -0.98
C LYS A 432 -17.94 25.61 0.51
N ASP A 433 -19.16 25.96 0.90
CA ASP A 433 -19.56 25.94 2.31
C ASP A 433 -19.60 24.51 2.88
N ILE A 434 -20.06 23.51 2.12
CA ILE A 434 -19.99 22.09 2.52
C ILE A 434 -18.53 21.70 2.79
N PHE A 435 -17.60 22.03 1.88
CA PHE A 435 -16.17 21.78 2.08
C PHE A 435 -15.65 22.42 3.37
N LEU A 436 -16.00 23.70 3.60
CA LEU A 436 -15.59 24.40 4.82
C LEU A 436 -16.21 23.78 6.06
N HIS A 437 -17.50 23.45 6.08
CA HIS A 437 -18.10 22.78 7.24
C HIS A 437 -17.42 21.46 7.55
N ILE A 438 -17.16 20.62 6.53
CA ILE A 438 -16.49 19.33 6.71
C ILE A 438 -15.09 19.52 7.30
N ALA A 439 -14.26 20.37 6.69
CA ALA A 439 -12.88 20.62 7.12
C ALA A 439 -12.76 21.09 8.58
N HIS A 440 -13.80 21.75 9.11
CA HIS A 440 -13.80 22.31 10.46
C HIS A 440 -14.48 21.44 11.51
N PHE A 441 -15.60 20.79 11.18
CA PHE A 441 -16.48 20.20 12.20
C PHE A 441 -16.85 18.72 11.99
N PHE A 442 -16.90 18.24 10.74
CA PHE A 442 -17.47 16.92 10.40
C PHE A 442 -16.44 15.84 10.03
N LEU A 443 -15.14 16.13 10.02
CA LEU A 443 -14.12 15.08 9.78
C LEU A 443 -14.23 13.93 10.78
N GLY A 444 -14.24 12.71 10.25
CA GLY A 444 -14.39 11.46 11.02
C GLY A 444 -15.83 11.13 11.45
N MET A 445 -16.82 11.97 11.11
CA MET A 445 -18.24 11.66 11.28
C MET A 445 -18.73 10.73 10.17
N ASP A 446 -19.77 9.94 10.45
CA ASP A 446 -20.47 9.15 9.44
C ASP A 446 -21.04 10.07 8.34
N LYS A 447 -20.99 9.59 7.10
CA LYS A 447 -21.45 10.31 5.90
C LYS A 447 -22.93 10.67 5.99
N ASP A 448 -23.78 9.71 6.35
CA ASP A 448 -25.23 9.87 6.32
C ASP A 448 -25.70 10.83 7.41
N ASP A 449 -25.05 10.79 8.57
CA ASP A 449 -25.27 11.75 9.65
C ASP A 449 -24.89 13.17 9.24
N SER A 450 -23.73 13.31 8.60
CA SER A 450 -23.23 14.61 8.12
C SER A 450 -24.15 15.20 7.05
N VAL A 451 -24.66 14.38 6.12
CA VAL A 451 -25.64 14.78 5.10
C VAL A 451 -26.90 15.36 5.75
N ARG A 452 -27.47 14.66 6.73
CA ARG A 452 -28.70 15.11 7.40
C ARG A 452 -28.51 16.44 8.12
N ILE A 453 -27.38 16.62 8.81
CA ILE A 453 -27.08 17.85 9.54
C ILE A 453 -26.91 19.03 8.58
N LEU A 454 -26.13 18.85 7.52
CA LEU A 454 -25.85 19.90 6.55
C LEU A 454 -27.08 20.23 5.69
N ASP A 455 -27.89 19.25 5.30
CA ASP A 455 -29.19 19.51 4.66
C ASP A 455 -30.12 20.29 5.60
N GLY A 456 -30.04 20.02 6.91
CA GLY A 456 -30.68 20.81 7.97
C GLY A 456 -30.25 22.28 8.02
N CYS A 457 -29.01 22.57 7.61
CA CYS A 457 -28.47 23.92 7.43
C CYS A 457 -28.88 24.56 6.10
N GLY A 458 -29.63 23.87 5.25
CA GLY A 458 -30.07 24.36 3.93
C GLY A 458 -29.11 24.04 2.79
N PHE A 459 -28.21 23.07 2.97
CA PHE A 459 -27.33 22.60 1.89
C PHE A 459 -27.97 21.46 1.09
N HIS A 460 -27.47 21.21 -0.12
CA HIS A 460 -27.80 20.04 -0.94
C HIS A 460 -26.65 19.02 -0.85
N THR A 461 -26.51 18.43 0.32
CA THR A 461 -25.24 17.83 0.76
C THR A 461 -24.84 16.59 -0.03
N ILE A 462 -25.79 15.78 -0.50
CA ILE A 462 -25.48 14.58 -1.29
C ILE A 462 -24.77 14.94 -2.59
N ILE A 463 -25.32 15.92 -3.32
CA ILE A 463 -24.75 16.39 -4.59
C ILE A 463 -23.43 17.11 -4.30
N GLY A 464 -23.40 18.01 -3.32
CA GLY A 464 -22.17 18.73 -3.00
C GLY A 464 -21.03 17.85 -2.51
N MET A 465 -21.30 16.81 -1.70
CA MET A 465 -20.29 15.82 -1.33
C MET A 465 -19.80 15.03 -2.55
N GLN A 466 -20.67 14.67 -3.49
CA GLN A 466 -20.26 14.01 -4.73
C GLN A 466 -19.36 14.94 -5.56
N ASN A 467 -19.70 16.22 -5.69
CA ASN A 467 -18.88 17.21 -6.37
C ASN A 467 -17.48 17.36 -5.73
N LEU A 468 -17.41 17.30 -4.39
CA LEU A 468 -16.13 17.31 -3.66
C LEU A 468 -15.33 16.03 -3.89
N ILE A 469 -15.97 14.86 -3.90
CA ILE A 469 -15.31 13.56 -4.15
C ILE A 469 -14.77 13.51 -5.58
N ASP A 470 -15.59 13.90 -6.55
CA ASP A 470 -15.23 13.93 -7.96
C ASP A 470 -14.00 14.81 -8.18
N ARG A 471 -13.89 15.94 -7.45
CA ARG A 471 -12.73 16.84 -7.46
C ARG A 471 -11.55 16.38 -6.59
N SER A 472 -11.62 15.18 -6.03
CA SER A 472 -10.65 14.62 -5.06
C SER A 472 -10.44 15.48 -3.81
N LEU A 473 -11.41 16.32 -3.44
CA LEU A 473 -11.35 17.18 -2.25
C LEU A 473 -11.81 16.48 -0.98
N LEU A 474 -12.58 15.40 -1.11
CA LEU A 474 -13.16 14.61 -0.04
C LEU A 474 -13.03 13.11 -0.37
N THR A 475 -12.80 12.28 0.63
CA THR A 475 -12.83 10.82 0.52
C THR A 475 -13.77 10.25 1.58
N ILE A 476 -14.43 9.13 1.27
CA ILE A 476 -15.20 8.35 2.24
C ILE A 476 -14.44 7.05 2.50
N SER A 477 -14.17 6.72 3.75
CA SER A 477 -13.49 5.46 4.09
C SER A 477 -14.44 4.27 4.07
N ASP A 478 -13.88 3.06 4.11
CA ASP A 478 -14.63 1.80 4.15
C ASP A 478 -15.61 1.70 5.33
N LEU A 479 -15.41 2.52 6.37
CA LEU A 479 -16.29 2.64 7.53
C LEU A 479 -17.37 3.73 7.39
N ASN A 480 -17.63 4.21 6.17
CA ASN A 480 -18.57 5.30 5.86
C ASN A 480 -18.25 6.65 6.53
N LYS A 481 -16.97 6.91 6.88
CA LYS A 481 -16.56 8.15 7.55
C LYS A 481 -15.99 9.16 6.57
N LEU A 482 -16.26 10.44 6.82
CA LEU A 482 -15.71 11.55 6.05
C LEU A 482 -14.22 11.76 6.35
N GLU A 483 -13.38 11.67 5.32
CA GLU A 483 -11.94 11.87 5.39
C GLU A 483 -11.48 12.92 4.38
N MET A 484 -10.47 13.70 4.78
CA MET A 484 -9.89 14.74 3.93
C MET A 484 -8.38 14.77 4.15
N HIS A 485 -7.64 14.95 3.05
CA HIS A 485 -6.18 15.10 3.14
C HIS A 485 -5.81 16.29 4.05
N GLN A 486 -4.79 16.12 4.89
CA GLN A 486 -4.37 17.10 5.89
C GLN A 486 -4.21 18.53 5.31
N LEU A 487 -3.53 18.66 4.17
CA LEU A 487 -3.32 19.95 3.51
C LEU A 487 -4.61 20.58 2.96
N LEU A 488 -5.62 19.78 2.58
CA LEU A 488 -6.94 20.28 2.17
C LEU A 488 -7.74 20.77 3.37
N ARG A 489 -7.65 20.07 4.50
CA ARG A 489 -8.21 20.54 5.78
C ARG A 489 -7.58 21.88 6.18
N ASP A 490 -6.27 21.99 6.05
CA ASP A 490 -5.53 23.20 6.40
C ASP A 490 -5.79 24.34 5.40
N LEU A 491 -6.06 24.03 4.12
CA LEU A 491 -6.60 24.99 3.14
C LEU A 491 -7.94 25.55 3.62
N GLY A 492 -8.91 24.70 3.98
CA GLY A 492 -10.21 25.15 4.49
C GLY A 492 -10.07 26.07 5.71
N ARG A 493 -9.20 25.69 6.65
CA ARG A 493 -8.86 26.50 7.84
C ARG A 493 -8.21 27.82 7.48
N ASN A 494 -7.33 27.85 6.48
CA ASN A 494 -6.69 29.09 6.06
C ASN A 494 -7.67 30.03 5.33
N ILE A 495 -8.60 29.50 4.54
CA ILE A 495 -9.65 30.30 3.88
C ILE A 495 -10.44 31.09 4.92
N VAL A 496 -10.93 30.42 5.98
CA VAL A 496 -11.69 31.09 7.05
C VAL A 496 -10.81 32.08 7.82
N ARG A 497 -9.52 31.77 8.00
CA ARG A 497 -8.56 32.70 8.62
C ARG A 497 -8.37 33.98 7.81
N MET A 498 -8.43 33.91 6.48
CA MET A 498 -8.27 35.06 5.58
C MET A 498 -9.49 36.00 5.56
N GLU A 499 -10.67 35.54 6.00
CA GLU A 499 -11.86 36.40 6.11
C GLU A 499 -11.64 37.58 7.06
N SER A 500 -10.89 37.37 8.15
CA SER A 500 -10.58 38.40 9.14
C SER A 500 -9.41 38.01 10.04
N LEU A 501 -8.55 38.98 10.36
CA LEU A 501 -7.53 38.82 11.39
C LEU A 501 -8.14 38.65 12.79
N ASP A 502 -9.29 39.29 13.04
CA ASP A 502 -10.07 39.15 14.27
C ASP A 502 -10.92 37.87 14.21
N PRO A 503 -10.70 36.88 15.10
CA PRO A 503 -11.48 35.65 15.13
C PRO A 503 -12.99 35.87 15.30
N GLY A 504 -13.41 36.92 16.02
CA GLY A 504 -14.84 37.18 16.25
C GLY A 504 -15.63 37.54 14.99
N LYS A 505 -14.93 37.89 13.90
CA LYS A 505 -15.50 38.27 12.60
C LYS A 505 -15.35 37.21 11.51
N ARG A 506 -14.96 35.98 11.88
CA ARG A 506 -14.86 34.83 10.98
C ARG A 506 -16.16 34.04 10.96
N SER A 507 -16.41 33.33 9.86
CA SER A 507 -17.54 32.43 9.69
C SER A 507 -17.46 31.21 10.62
N ARG A 508 -16.26 30.64 10.80
CA ARG A 508 -16.08 29.37 11.52
C ARG A 508 -14.94 29.48 12.54
N LEU A 509 -15.19 28.96 13.74
CA LEU A 509 -14.23 28.94 14.84
C LEU A 509 -13.96 27.49 15.26
N TRP A 510 -12.80 26.96 14.88
CA TRP A 510 -12.40 25.58 15.19
C TRP A 510 -11.23 25.48 16.18
N ASN A 511 -10.43 26.54 16.30
CA ASN A 511 -9.27 26.57 17.17
C ASN A 511 -9.72 26.91 18.60
N ASN A 512 -9.50 25.99 19.55
CA ASN A 512 -9.98 26.09 20.93
C ASN A 512 -9.60 27.41 21.62
N LYS A 513 -8.38 27.93 21.40
CA LYS A 513 -7.92 29.19 21.99
C LYS A 513 -8.68 30.40 21.44
N ASN A 514 -8.92 30.44 20.13
CA ASN A 514 -9.71 31.49 19.51
C ASN A 514 -11.19 31.40 19.92
N SER A 515 -11.77 30.20 19.88
CA SER A 515 -13.16 29.96 20.31
C SER A 515 -13.36 30.40 21.77
N PHE A 516 -12.47 29.99 22.68
CA PHE A 516 -12.52 30.39 24.09
C PHE A 516 -12.41 31.91 24.26
N ARG A 517 -11.46 32.57 23.58
CA ARG A 517 -11.31 34.04 23.66
C ARG A 517 -12.56 34.77 23.17
N VAL A 518 -13.11 34.36 22.03
CA VAL A 518 -14.30 34.98 21.44
C VAL A 518 -15.50 34.85 22.38
N LEU A 519 -15.69 33.68 22.99
CA LEU A 519 -16.78 33.44 23.94
C LEU A 519 -16.55 34.17 25.28
N ASN A 520 -15.34 34.11 25.83
CA ASN A 520 -15.01 34.71 27.12
C ASN A 520 -15.06 36.25 27.09
N TYR A 521 -14.56 36.87 26.02
CA TYR A 521 -14.58 38.32 25.85
C TYR A 521 -15.79 38.84 25.08
N LYS A 522 -16.73 37.97 24.68
CA LYS A 522 -17.98 38.31 23.99
C LYS A 522 -17.75 39.14 22.72
N THR A 523 -16.70 38.80 21.97
CA THR A 523 -16.31 39.54 20.74
C THR A 523 -16.89 38.93 19.47
N GLY A 524 -17.77 37.92 19.58
CA GLY A 524 -18.36 37.26 18.42
C GLY A 524 -19.36 38.16 17.70
N THR A 525 -19.49 37.96 16.39
CA THR A 525 -20.37 38.73 15.52
C THR A 525 -21.39 37.84 14.82
N GLU A 526 -22.36 38.44 14.14
CA GLU A 526 -23.36 37.72 13.34
C GLU A 526 -22.76 36.94 12.16
N LYS A 527 -21.48 37.15 11.81
CA LYS A 527 -20.78 36.36 10.80
C LYS A 527 -20.55 34.91 11.22
N ILE A 528 -20.49 34.63 12.52
CA ILE A 528 -20.15 33.27 13.00
C ILE A 528 -21.32 32.32 12.74
N GLU A 529 -21.05 31.29 11.97
CA GLU A 529 -21.95 30.19 11.60
C GLU A 529 -21.62 28.90 12.36
N GLY A 530 -20.37 28.70 12.76
CA GLY A 530 -19.94 27.48 13.45
C GLY A 530 -18.90 27.70 14.54
N ILE A 531 -19.05 27.04 15.69
CA ILE A 531 -18.08 27.07 16.80
C ILE A 531 -17.77 25.66 17.29
N SER A 532 -16.47 25.37 17.47
CA SER A 532 -15.95 24.21 18.18
C SER A 532 -15.07 24.65 19.34
N LEU A 533 -15.33 24.13 20.53
CA LEU A 533 -14.52 24.32 21.73
C LEU A 533 -14.40 23.03 22.53
N ASP A 534 -13.17 22.57 22.69
CA ASP A 534 -12.79 21.44 23.53
C ASP A 534 -11.92 21.94 24.69
N MET A 535 -12.48 21.92 25.90
CA MET A 535 -11.79 22.42 27.10
C MET A 535 -10.61 21.52 27.51
N PRO A 536 -10.71 20.17 27.53
CA PRO A 536 -9.58 19.30 27.80
C PRO A 536 -8.35 19.61 26.92
N ILE A 537 -8.55 19.72 25.60
CA ILE A 537 -7.46 20.05 24.67
C ILE A 537 -6.89 21.45 24.96
N LEU A 538 -7.74 22.42 25.30
CA LEU A 538 -7.29 23.77 25.67
C LEU A 538 -6.41 23.77 26.93
N MET A 539 -6.73 22.92 27.92
CA MET A 539 -5.99 22.83 29.19
C MET A 539 -4.65 22.11 29.08
N GLU A 540 -4.44 21.32 28.03
CA GLU A 540 -3.15 20.69 27.71
C GLU A 540 -2.13 21.68 27.11
N ASP A 541 -2.59 22.79 26.53
CA ASP A 541 -1.74 23.82 25.93
C ASP A 541 -1.00 24.64 27.00
N LYS A 542 0.32 24.43 27.09
CA LYS A 542 1.22 25.11 28.04
C LYS A 542 1.21 26.64 27.87
N SER A 543 0.91 27.17 26.68
CA SER A 543 0.87 28.62 26.42
C SER A 543 -0.33 29.30 27.08
N VAL A 544 -1.40 28.55 27.33
CA VAL A 544 -2.66 29.06 27.89
C VAL A 544 -2.60 29.12 29.42
N LYS A 545 -1.91 28.18 30.06
CA LYS A 545 -1.68 28.12 31.52
C LYS A 545 -1.02 29.37 32.12
N HIS A 546 -0.23 30.11 31.36
CA HIS A 546 0.41 31.34 31.85
C HIS A 546 -0.46 32.60 31.67
N SER A 547 -1.44 32.56 30.76
CA SER A 547 -2.36 33.68 30.48
C SER A 547 -3.67 33.62 31.26
N ILE A 548 -3.94 32.47 31.87
CA ILE A 548 -5.10 32.22 32.73
C ILE A 548 -4.55 32.06 34.15
N ASP A 549 -5.04 32.85 35.10
CA ASP A 549 -4.50 32.91 36.47
C ASP A 549 -4.68 31.55 37.20
N THR A 550 -3.63 30.71 37.21
CA THR A 550 -3.65 29.34 37.77
C THR A 550 -3.43 29.28 39.29
N SER A 551 -3.60 30.40 40.00
CA SER A 551 -3.39 30.46 41.46
C SER A 551 -4.52 29.82 42.30
N SER A 552 -5.60 29.33 41.66
CA SER A 552 -6.65 28.56 42.32
C SER A 552 -6.83 27.17 41.68
N SER A 553 -6.48 26.12 42.40
CA SER A 553 -6.60 24.72 42.00
C SER A 553 -8.04 24.19 41.94
N ASN A 554 -9.05 25.07 41.79
CA ASN A 554 -10.47 24.70 41.82
C ASN A 554 -11.40 25.77 41.19
N SER A 555 -11.09 26.32 40.01
CA SER A 555 -12.01 27.23 39.29
C SER A 555 -12.55 26.61 38.00
N ASN A 556 -13.85 26.26 38.02
CA ASN A 556 -14.63 25.94 36.82
C ASN A 556 -14.67 27.18 35.91
N TYR A 557 -13.92 27.19 34.81
CA TYR A 557 -14.00 28.22 33.78
C TYR A 557 -15.39 28.20 33.15
N SER A 558 -16.24 29.12 33.60
CA SER A 558 -17.61 29.25 33.14
C SER A 558 -17.73 30.37 32.10
N LEU A 559 -18.43 30.08 31.01
CA LEU A 559 -18.69 31.04 29.94
C LEU A 559 -20.14 31.51 30.03
N GLY A 560 -20.35 32.82 29.86
CA GLY A 560 -21.69 33.41 29.83
C GLY A 560 -22.45 33.03 28.56
N THR A 561 -23.69 32.59 28.71
CA THR A 561 -24.63 32.36 27.58
C THR A 561 -24.91 33.62 26.77
N ASP A 562 -24.73 34.79 27.37
CA ASP A 562 -24.90 36.09 26.70
C ASP A 562 -23.85 36.35 25.60
N ALA A 563 -22.74 35.60 25.60
CA ALA A 563 -21.76 35.63 24.51
C ALA A 563 -22.34 35.24 23.15
N PHE A 564 -23.42 34.45 23.13
CA PHE A 564 -24.06 33.96 21.91
C PHE A 564 -25.14 34.88 21.35
N THR A 565 -25.58 35.89 22.12
CA THR A 565 -26.72 36.77 21.78
C THR A 565 -26.57 37.50 20.43
N VAL A 566 -25.33 37.83 20.04
CA VAL A 566 -25.02 38.54 18.80
C VAL A 566 -24.81 37.59 17.61
N MET A 567 -24.54 36.31 17.86
CA MET A 567 -24.18 35.30 16.84
C MET A 567 -25.44 34.70 16.18
N ARG A 568 -26.23 35.55 15.54
CA ARG A 568 -27.57 35.19 15.02
C ARG A 568 -27.57 34.13 13.90
N ASN A 569 -26.44 33.95 13.21
CA ASN A 569 -26.29 32.96 12.13
C ASN A 569 -25.65 31.64 12.59
N LEU A 570 -25.39 31.45 13.89
CA LEU A 570 -24.79 30.22 14.40
C LEU A 570 -25.71 29.02 14.13
N SER A 571 -25.25 28.11 13.29
CA SER A 571 -25.94 26.89 12.86
C SER A 571 -25.30 25.62 13.44
N VAL A 572 -23.99 25.64 13.71
CA VAL A 572 -23.22 24.50 14.22
C VAL A 572 -22.52 24.86 15.53
N LEU A 573 -22.81 24.11 16.61
CA LEU A 573 -22.16 24.32 17.90
C LEU A 573 -21.66 23.00 18.48
N LYS A 574 -20.33 22.88 18.61
CA LYS A 574 -19.63 21.72 19.17
C LYS A 574 -18.85 22.13 20.42
N LEU A 575 -19.28 21.62 21.57
CA LEU A 575 -18.73 21.88 22.89
C LEU A 575 -18.36 20.54 23.55
N ASN A 576 -17.19 20.46 24.16
CA ASN A 576 -16.76 19.33 24.97
C ASN A 576 -16.25 19.82 26.32
N ASP A 577 -16.92 19.40 27.40
CA ASP A 577 -16.60 19.76 28.79
C ASP A 577 -16.60 21.29 29.03
N VAL A 578 -17.53 21.99 28.40
CA VAL A 578 -17.71 23.45 28.51
C VAL A 578 -18.84 23.74 29.49
N ASN A 579 -18.55 24.58 30.49
CA ASN A 579 -19.54 25.04 31.45
C ASN A 579 -20.16 26.38 31.02
N LEU A 580 -21.42 26.38 30.59
CA LEU A 580 -22.16 27.60 30.24
C LEU A 580 -23.06 28.03 31.40
N ILE A 581 -23.01 29.31 31.77
CA ILE A 581 -23.83 29.92 32.84
C ILE A 581 -24.69 31.04 32.26
N GLY A 582 -25.93 31.17 32.76
CA GLY A 582 -26.85 32.27 32.42
C GLY A 582 -28.16 31.78 31.82
N CYS A 583 -28.86 32.65 31.10
CA CYS A 583 -30.19 32.40 30.55
C CYS A 583 -30.11 31.92 29.10
N PHE A 584 -30.75 30.78 28.80
CA PHE A 584 -30.76 30.19 27.46
C PHE A 584 -31.84 30.77 26.52
N LYS A 585 -32.69 31.72 26.99
CA LYS A 585 -33.73 32.34 26.15
C LYS A 585 -33.18 33.06 24.92
N GLU A 586 -31.97 33.61 25.06
CA GLU A 586 -31.27 34.34 24.00
C GLU A 586 -30.26 33.46 23.25
N PHE A 587 -30.32 32.14 23.42
CA PHE A 587 -29.47 31.22 22.66
C PHE A 587 -29.81 31.25 21.16
N PRO A 588 -28.86 30.98 20.25
CA PRO A 588 -29.08 31.16 18.82
C PRO A 588 -30.21 30.29 18.25
N LYS A 589 -31.24 30.93 17.72
CA LYS A 589 -32.45 30.27 17.18
C LYS A 589 -32.23 29.56 15.85
N ARG A 590 -31.16 29.89 15.12
CA ARG A 590 -30.80 29.27 13.84
C ARG A 590 -29.98 27.98 13.98
N LEU A 591 -29.73 27.53 15.21
CA LEU A 591 -28.92 26.36 15.48
C LEU A 591 -29.55 25.10 14.88
N LYS A 592 -28.74 24.33 14.14
CA LYS A 592 -29.13 23.09 13.44
C LYS A 592 -28.49 21.86 14.06
N TRP A 593 -27.25 22.00 14.55
CA TRP A 593 -26.56 20.94 15.27
C TRP A 593 -25.95 21.45 16.56
N LEU A 594 -26.31 20.78 17.66
CA LEU A 594 -25.77 21.00 18.99
C LEU A 594 -25.10 19.71 19.49
N SER A 595 -23.76 19.70 19.51
CA SER A 595 -22.98 18.69 20.21
C SER A 595 -22.44 19.30 21.49
N TRP A 596 -23.00 18.99 22.65
CA TRP A 596 -22.53 19.45 23.95
C TRP A 596 -22.23 18.28 24.87
N ARG A 597 -21.05 17.69 24.69
CA ARG A 597 -20.61 16.54 25.46
C ARG A 597 -20.08 16.96 26.83
N LYS A 598 -20.28 16.11 27.83
CA LYS A 598 -19.92 16.41 29.23
C LYS A 598 -20.55 17.72 29.72
N CYS A 599 -21.78 17.98 29.32
CA CYS A 599 -22.52 19.15 29.78
C CYS A 599 -22.81 19.03 31.29
N PRO A 600 -22.57 20.08 32.09
CA PRO A 600 -22.82 20.06 33.54
C PRO A 600 -24.30 20.25 33.90
N LEU A 601 -25.18 20.50 32.92
CA LEU A 601 -26.60 20.67 33.18
C LEU A 601 -27.23 19.38 33.72
N LYS A 602 -28.14 19.54 34.68
CA LYS A 602 -28.95 18.42 35.23
C LYS A 602 -30.20 18.13 34.39
N SER A 603 -30.61 19.06 33.55
CA SER A 603 -31.72 18.91 32.61
C SER A 603 -31.61 19.93 31.47
N ILE A 604 -32.17 19.63 30.30
CA ILE A 604 -32.30 20.59 29.21
C ILE A 604 -33.41 21.57 29.59
N THR A 605 -33.10 22.87 29.63
CA THR A 605 -34.09 23.88 30.03
C THR A 605 -35.06 24.17 28.90
N SER A 606 -36.33 24.44 29.22
CA SER A 606 -37.33 24.91 28.25
C SER A 606 -36.98 26.27 27.63
N ASP A 607 -36.11 27.04 28.30
CA ASP A 607 -35.56 28.30 27.80
C ASP A 607 -34.64 28.13 26.57
N LEU A 608 -34.11 26.93 26.32
CA LEU A 608 -33.28 26.66 25.14
C LEU A 608 -34.20 26.55 23.92
N SER A 609 -34.04 27.45 22.93
CA SER A 609 -34.83 27.38 21.69
C SER A 609 -34.37 26.20 20.84
N LEU A 610 -35.18 25.13 20.82
CA LEU A 610 -34.86 23.86 20.18
C LEU A 610 -35.56 23.65 18.82
N GLU A 611 -36.44 24.59 18.40
CA GLU A 611 -37.35 24.43 17.25
C GLU A 611 -36.61 24.18 15.92
N GLY A 612 -35.43 24.78 15.76
CA GLY A 612 -34.65 24.75 14.53
C GLY A 612 -33.69 23.55 14.39
N LEU A 613 -33.49 22.77 15.46
CA LEU A 613 -32.46 21.73 15.55
C LEU A 613 -32.80 20.47 14.78
N VAL A 614 -31.78 19.90 14.14
CA VAL A 614 -31.83 18.65 13.38
C VAL A 614 -31.10 17.52 14.12
N SER A 615 -30.02 17.84 14.83
CA SER A 615 -29.26 16.86 15.62
C SER A 615 -28.82 17.43 16.97
N ILE A 616 -28.96 16.61 18.01
CA ILE A 616 -28.52 16.88 19.37
C ILE A 616 -27.64 15.73 19.86
N ASP A 617 -26.40 16.03 20.27
CA ASP A 617 -25.47 15.10 20.92
C ASP A 617 -25.09 15.67 22.29
N MET A 618 -25.65 15.13 23.37
CA MET A 618 -25.35 15.51 24.75
C MET A 618 -24.76 14.35 25.56
N ARG A 619 -23.95 13.51 24.91
CA ARG A 619 -23.34 12.35 25.56
C ARG A 619 -22.49 12.70 26.78
N TYR A 620 -22.49 11.78 27.75
CA TYR A 620 -21.67 11.85 28.96
C TYR A 620 -21.93 13.08 29.82
N SER A 621 -23.13 13.62 29.76
CA SER A 621 -23.52 14.80 30.51
C SER A 621 -24.09 14.40 31.88
N SER A 622 -24.40 15.40 32.72
CA SER A 622 -24.97 15.18 34.05
C SER A 622 -26.51 15.19 34.05
N LEU A 623 -27.15 14.90 32.92
CA LEU A 623 -28.59 15.00 32.75
C LEU A 623 -29.30 13.92 33.57
N GLN A 624 -30.09 14.34 34.57
CA GLN A 624 -30.92 13.47 35.42
C GLN A 624 -32.38 13.43 34.93
N GLN A 625 -32.83 14.55 34.37
CA GLN A 625 -34.09 14.67 33.64
C GLN A 625 -33.73 15.17 32.24
N THR A 626 -34.40 14.68 31.21
CA THR A 626 -34.11 15.09 29.84
C THR A 626 -34.52 16.55 29.60
N TRP A 627 -35.72 16.97 30.02
CA TRP A 627 -36.14 18.38 30.01
C TRP A 627 -36.72 18.82 31.36
N SER A 628 -36.53 20.10 31.74
CA SER A 628 -37.15 20.70 32.94
C SER A 628 -38.37 21.57 32.60
N GLY A 629 -39.46 21.36 33.36
CA GLY A 629 -40.74 22.08 33.22
C GLY A 629 -41.90 21.14 32.90
N THR A 630 -43.08 21.34 33.50
CA THR A 630 -44.21 20.40 33.47
C THR A 630 -45.02 20.35 32.16
N GLU A 631 -44.68 21.13 31.14
CA GLU A 631 -45.36 21.11 29.82
C GLU A 631 -44.40 21.54 28.69
N VAL A 632 -43.32 20.78 28.44
CA VAL A 632 -42.50 21.02 27.24
C VAL A 632 -43.11 20.22 26.09
N ASP A 633 -43.84 20.90 25.21
CA ASP A 633 -44.28 20.29 23.94
C ASP A 633 -43.08 20.16 23.00
N LEU A 634 -42.45 18.98 23.01
CA LEU A 634 -41.39 18.64 22.07
C LEU A 634 -41.88 18.57 20.62
N GLY A 635 -43.20 18.59 20.37
CA GLY A 635 -43.78 18.69 19.04
C GLY A 635 -43.34 19.95 18.27
N ILE A 636 -42.83 20.96 18.97
CA ILE A 636 -42.25 22.16 18.35
C ILE A 636 -40.92 21.83 17.63
N MET A 637 -40.19 20.79 18.04
CA MET A 637 -38.94 20.31 17.41
C MET A 637 -39.21 19.48 16.14
N THR A 638 -39.97 20.05 15.21
CA THR A 638 -40.44 19.38 13.99
C THR A 638 -39.33 18.92 13.04
N LEU A 639 -38.10 19.41 13.22
CA LEU A 639 -36.95 19.11 12.36
C LEU A 639 -35.97 18.09 12.95
N LEU A 640 -36.14 17.67 14.20
CA LEU A 640 -35.18 16.81 14.89
C LEU A 640 -35.17 15.41 14.28
N HIS A 641 -34.00 14.99 13.77
CA HIS A 641 -33.78 13.67 13.18
C HIS A 641 -32.93 12.76 14.05
N TRP A 642 -32.00 13.31 14.83
CA TRP A 642 -31.09 12.54 15.68
C TRP A 642 -31.02 13.13 17.10
N LEU A 643 -31.26 12.26 18.09
CA LEU A 643 -31.09 12.57 19.50
C LEU A 643 -30.14 11.55 20.15
N ASP A 644 -28.97 12.00 20.59
CA ASP A 644 -28.00 11.20 21.32
C ASP A 644 -27.81 11.72 22.76
N LEU A 645 -28.28 10.92 23.71
CA LEU A 645 -28.25 11.15 25.14
C LEU A 645 -27.42 10.07 25.86
N GLY A 646 -26.59 9.31 25.13
CA GLY A 646 -25.87 8.17 25.69
C GLY A 646 -24.98 8.52 26.90
N GLY A 647 -24.95 7.62 27.89
CA GLY A 647 -24.14 7.75 29.10
C GLY A 647 -24.63 8.81 30.09
N ASN A 648 -25.87 9.26 29.99
CA ASN A 648 -26.48 10.18 30.96
C ASN A 648 -27.28 9.42 32.05
N PRO A 649 -27.29 9.89 33.30
CA PRO A 649 -28.07 9.29 34.39
C PRO A 649 -29.56 9.70 34.35
N ILE A 650 -30.20 9.64 33.18
CA ILE A 650 -31.60 10.02 32.98
C ILE A 650 -32.56 8.97 33.57
N ASN A 651 -33.60 9.44 34.25
CA ASN A 651 -34.59 8.55 34.87
C ASN A 651 -35.71 8.13 33.90
N ASP A 652 -36.17 9.05 33.05
CA ASP A 652 -37.25 8.81 32.07
C ASP A 652 -37.13 9.80 30.88
N LEU A 653 -37.81 9.50 29.78
CA LEU A 653 -38.06 10.42 28.66
C LEU A 653 -39.44 11.07 28.83
N PRO A 654 -39.67 12.32 28.37
CA PRO A 654 -40.96 12.98 28.49
C PRO A 654 -41.98 12.38 27.52
N ASP A 655 -43.26 12.37 27.92
CA ASP A 655 -44.37 11.88 27.08
C ASP A 655 -44.49 12.59 25.73
N SER A 656 -44.04 13.86 25.66
CA SER A 656 -44.06 14.65 24.44
C SER A 656 -43.03 14.18 23.41
N ILE A 657 -42.11 13.27 23.74
CA ILE A 657 -41.14 12.70 22.79
C ILE A 657 -41.84 12.03 21.60
N LYS A 658 -43.04 11.47 21.81
CA LYS A 658 -43.90 10.90 20.77
C LYS A 658 -44.29 11.88 19.67
N ASN A 659 -44.26 13.18 19.97
CA ASN A 659 -44.60 14.24 19.03
C ASN A 659 -43.44 14.56 18.05
N LEU A 660 -42.26 13.95 18.23
CA LEU A 660 -41.10 14.11 17.34
C LEU A 660 -41.25 13.31 16.03
N THR A 661 -42.16 13.76 15.17
CA THR A 661 -42.57 13.08 13.92
C THR A 661 -41.47 12.90 12.86
N ARG A 662 -40.30 13.53 13.01
CA ARG A 662 -39.14 13.36 12.11
C ARG A 662 -37.96 12.61 12.72
N LEU A 663 -38.00 12.29 14.02
CA LEU A 663 -36.92 11.58 14.70
C LEU A 663 -36.70 10.21 14.03
N LYS A 664 -35.48 9.94 13.59
CA LYS A 664 -35.10 8.64 12.98
C LYS A 664 -34.22 7.83 13.91
N THR A 665 -33.33 8.50 14.63
CA THR A 665 -32.34 7.84 15.49
C THR A 665 -32.43 8.36 16.92
N LEU A 666 -32.65 7.46 17.86
CA LEU A 666 -32.63 7.72 19.30
C LEU A 666 -31.55 6.88 19.96
N ASN A 667 -30.51 7.52 20.48
CA ASN A 667 -29.45 6.86 21.23
C ASN A 667 -29.54 7.25 22.71
N ILE A 668 -29.86 6.28 23.56
CA ILE A 668 -29.89 6.36 25.02
C ILE A 668 -28.99 5.27 25.64
N ALA A 669 -28.00 4.77 24.89
CA ALA A 669 -27.09 3.74 25.37
C ALA A 669 -26.43 4.15 26.70
N TYR A 670 -26.33 3.23 27.64
CA TYR A 670 -25.75 3.39 28.97
C TYR A 670 -26.47 4.41 29.85
N CYS A 671 -27.74 4.70 29.58
CA CYS A 671 -28.60 5.43 30.50
C CYS A 671 -29.07 4.51 31.62
N THR A 672 -28.24 4.32 32.64
CA THR A 672 -28.42 3.25 33.65
C THR A 672 -29.66 3.39 34.53
N LYS A 673 -30.28 4.57 34.61
CA LYS A 673 -31.43 4.86 35.47
C LYS A 673 -32.78 4.81 34.76
N ILE A 674 -32.80 4.71 33.42
CA ILE A 674 -34.05 4.73 32.67
C ILE A 674 -34.86 3.46 32.94
N LYS A 675 -36.12 3.59 33.33
CA LYS A 675 -36.99 2.44 33.64
C LYS A 675 -38.00 2.13 32.56
N TYR A 676 -38.56 3.17 31.94
CA TYR A 676 -39.61 3.00 30.95
C TYR A 676 -39.25 3.77 29.68
N LEU A 677 -39.41 3.10 28.54
CA LEU A 677 -39.27 3.70 27.22
C LEU A 677 -40.61 3.64 26.51
N GLU A 678 -41.57 4.42 26.99
CA GLU A 678 -42.91 4.52 26.42
C GLU A 678 -43.03 5.77 25.53
N GLY A 679 -43.88 5.70 24.51
CA GLY A 679 -44.15 6.85 23.65
C GLY A 679 -43.02 7.23 22.69
N VAL A 680 -42.16 6.29 22.26
CA VAL A 680 -41.22 6.57 21.15
C VAL A 680 -42.01 6.76 19.85
N PRO A 681 -41.71 7.79 19.03
CA PRO A 681 -42.41 8.00 17.76
C PRO A 681 -42.28 6.81 16.81
N SER A 682 -43.38 6.47 16.12
CA SER A 682 -43.41 5.36 15.14
C SER A 682 -42.49 5.55 13.92
N ASN A 683 -41.96 6.75 13.69
CA ASN A 683 -41.04 7.07 12.59
C ASN A 683 -39.56 6.85 12.94
N VAL A 684 -39.24 6.53 14.20
CA VAL A 684 -37.87 6.20 14.61
C VAL A 684 -37.50 4.85 14.00
N THR A 685 -36.39 4.81 13.26
CA THR A 685 -35.87 3.58 12.62
C THR A 685 -34.82 2.90 13.49
N ASP A 686 -34.03 3.68 14.23
CA ASP A 686 -32.87 3.20 14.96
C ASP A 686 -32.96 3.65 16.43
N VAL A 687 -33.18 2.68 17.33
CA VAL A 687 -33.14 2.90 18.78
C VAL A 687 -31.94 2.14 19.35
N ASN A 688 -31.04 2.84 20.02
CA ASN A 688 -29.95 2.23 20.78
C ASN A 688 -30.17 2.50 22.28
N ALA A 689 -30.48 1.46 23.03
CA ALA A 689 -30.62 1.44 24.48
C ALA A 689 -29.64 0.46 25.14
N ASP A 690 -28.52 0.15 24.47
CA ASP A 690 -27.52 -0.77 24.99
C ASP A 690 -26.98 -0.31 26.33
N GLY A 691 -26.97 -1.17 27.36
CA GLY A 691 -26.46 -0.87 28.69
C GLY A 691 -27.46 -0.18 29.62
N CYS A 692 -28.73 -0.01 29.22
CA CYS A 692 -29.80 0.52 30.08
C CYS A 692 -30.28 -0.52 31.11
N ILE A 693 -29.49 -0.76 32.15
CA ILE A 693 -29.70 -1.83 33.13
C ILE A 693 -31.04 -1.75 33.90
N SER A 694 -31.57 -0.55 34.12
CA SER A 694 -32.82 -0.36 34.87
C SER A 694 -34.07 -0.43 34.00
N LEU A 695 -33.92 -0.58 32.67
CA LEU A 695 -35.04 -0.53 31.74
C LEU A 695 -35.94 -1.75 31.96
N GLU A 696 -37.19 -1.52 32.33
CA GLU A 696 -38.22 -2.51 32.67
C GLU A 696 -39.25 -2.69 31.54
N LYS A 697 -39.68 -1.64 30.85
CA LYS A 697 -40.66 -1.75 29.76
C LYS A 697 -40.36 -0.81 28.59
N VAL A 698 -40.62 -1.28 27.38
CA VAL A 698 -40.55 -0.52 26.11
C VAL A 698 -41.93 -0.55 25.45
N GLY A 699 -42.45 0.61 25.05
CA GLY A 699 -43.75 0.73 24.37
C GLY A 699 -43.70 0.32 22.89
N SER A 700 -44.86 0.43 22.20
CA SER A 700 -45.04 0.04 20.80
C SER A 700 -44.16 0.88 19.86
N CYS A 701 -42.95 0.39 19.59
CA CYS A 701 -42.10 0.91 18.52
C CYS A 701 -42.56 0.34 17.16
N ALA A 702 -42.40 1.07 16.07
CA ALA A 702 -42.99 0.70 14.78
C ALA A 702 -42.44 -0.64 14.21
N LYS A 703 -43.25 -1.25 13.33
CA LYS A 703 -42.99 -2.57 12.72
C LYS A 703 -41.57 -2.67 12.12
N GLY A 704 -40.76 -3.57 12.67
CA GLY A 704 -39.50 -4.01 12.05
C GLY A 704 -38.20 -3.62 12.77
N HIS A 705 -38.25 -3.14 14.02
CA HIS A 705 -37.01 -2.83 14.76
C HIS A 705 -36.13 -4.08 14.99
N PRO A 706 -34.81 -3.99 14.76
CA PRO A 706 -33.88 -5.03 15.15
C PRO A 706 -33.76 -5.09 16.68
N VAL A 707 -33.83 -6.31 17.24
CA VAL A 707 -33.61 -6.59 18.69
C VAL A 707 -32.16 -6.28 19.12
N GLU A 708 -31.30 -5.87 18.19
CA GLU A 708 -29.88 -5.61 18.39
C GLU A 708 -29.58 -4.36 19.24
N GLY A 709 -30.51 -3.42 19.39
CA GLY A 709 -30.33 -2.16 20.15
C GLY A 709 -30.71 -2.20 21.63
N TYR A 710 -30.89 -3.39 22.22
CA TYR A 710 -31.26 -3.56 23.65
C TYR A 710 -30.25 -4.42 24.42
N ILE A 711 -29.00 -4.42 23.94
CA ILE A 711 -27.76 -4.71 24.65
C ILE A 711 -27.85 -4.65 26.18
N ASN A 712 -27.74 -5.69 27.01
CA ASN A 712 -27.64 -5.51 28.48
C ASN A 712 -28.78 -4.78 29.22
N CYS A 713 -30.01 -4.80 28.70
CA CYS A 713 -31.19 -4.28 29.42
C CYS A 713 -31.73 -5.34 30.40
N ILE A 714 -31.04 -5.54 31.53
CA ILE A 714 -31.23 -6.71 32.42
C ILE A 714 -32.61 -6.77 33.07
N ASN A 715 -33.26 -5.63 33.33
CA ASN A 715 -34.57 -5.57 33.98
C ASN A 715 -35.76 -5.59 33.00
N LEU A 716 -35.52 -5.73 31.69
CA LEU A 716 -36.55 -5.55 30.67
C LEU A 716 -37.56 -6.71 30.69
N VAL A 717 -38.78 -6.42 31.14
CA VAL A 717 -39.89 -7.37 31.30
C VAL A 717 -40.97 -7.24 30.23
N GLU A 718 -40.98 -6.15 29.45
CA GLU A 718 -41.98 -5.96 28.41
C GLU A 718 -41.43 -5.11 27.25
N ILE A 719 -41.63 -5.57 26.03
CA ILE A 719 -41.56 -4.78 24.81
C ILE A 719 -42.91 -4.94 24.11
N GLU A 720 -43.73 -3.89 24.14
CA GLU A 720 -45.07 -3.88 23.60
C GLU A 720 -45.05 -4.23 22.10
N GLY A 721 -45.83 -5.25 21.71
CA GLY A 721 -45.82 -5.81 20.35
C GLY A 721 -44.77 -6.88 20.07
N VAL A 722 -43.80 -7.10 20.98
CA VAL A 722 -42.77 -8.17 20.88
C VAL A 722 -42.93 -9.23 21.98
N PHE A 723 -42.93 -8.84 23.27
CA PHE A 723 -43.19 -9.74 24.40
C PHE A 723 -43.66 -8.97 25.65
N LYS A 724 -44.47 -9.59 26.50
CA LYS A 724 -44.87 -9.07 27.83
C LYS A 724 -44.76 -10.17 28.86
N LEU A 725 -43.99 -9.97 29.94
CA LEU A 725 -43.84 -10.92 31.03
C LEU A 725 -44.80 -10.54 32.18
N GLU A 726 -45.92 -11.25 32.35
CA GLU A 726 -46.83 -11.04 33.49
C GLU A 726 -46.44 -11.87 34.72
N PRO A 727 -46.59 -11.34 35.95
CA PRO A 727 -46.47 -12.13 37.18
C PRO A 727 -47.52 -13.23 37.23
N LEU A 728 -47.09 -14.48 37.43
CA LEU A 728 -47.94 -15.69 37.44
C LEU A 728 -49.14 -15.63 38.41
N GLU A 729 -49.12 -14.74 39.39
CA GLU A 729 -50.18 -14.59 40.40
C GLU A 729 -51.45 -13.91 39.85
N ASN A 730 -51.36 -13.21 38.71
CA ASN A 730 -52.46 -12.40 38.17
C ASN A 730 -53.13 -12.99 36.91
N VAL A 731 -52.75 -14.19 36.47
CA VAL A 731 -53.28 -14.79 35.24
C VAL A 731 -54.48 -15.68 35.56
N ASP A 732 -55.66 -15.29 35.08
CA ASP A 732 -56.90 -16.07 35.19
C ASP A 732 -56.76 -17.43 34.45
N PRO A 733 -56.87 -18.58 35.14
CA PRO A 733 -56.77 -19.91 34.55
C PRO A 733 -57.75 -20.16 33.40
N GLN A 734 -58.92 -19.48 33.39
CA GLN A 734 -59.93 -19.63 32.33
C GLN A 734 -59.59 -18.81 31.07
N VAL A 735 -58.82 -17.73 31.19
CA VAL A 735 -58.32 -16.97 30.04
C VAL A 735 -57.19 -17.72 29.33
N LEU A 736 -56.35 -18.44 30.09
CA LEU A 736 -55.37 -19.39 29.56
C LEU A 736 -56.04 -20.52 28.76
N ALA A 737 -57.17 -21.05 29.22
CA ALA A 737 -57.87 -22.13 28.53
C ALA A 737 -58.60 -21.66 27.24
N ASN A 738 -59.18 -20.46 27.24
CA ASN A 738 -60.05 -19.99 26.15
C ASN A 738 -59.31 -19.24 25.03
N ASN A 739 -58.17 -18.60 25.30
CA ASN A 739 -57.36 -17.92 24.28
C ASN A 739 -56.29 -18.84 23.63
N MET A 740 -56.15 -20.10 24.08
CA MET A 740 -55.24 -21.10 23.49
C MET A 740 -55.80 -21.80 22.24
N GLY A 741 -56.55 -21.08 21.41
CA GLY A 741 -56.82 -21.46 20.02
C GLY A 741 -55.55 -21.29 19.18
N ILE A 742 -54.78 -22.36 19.03
CA ILE A 742 -53.47 -22.41 18.39
C ILE A 742 -53.60 -22.16 16.87
N SER A 743 -53.46 -20.91 16.45
CA SER A 743 -53.07 -20.56 15.08
C SER A 743 -52.35 -19.21 15.00
N ASN A 744 -52.74 -18.21 15.82
CA ASN A 744 -52.10 -16.89 15.79
C ASN A 744 -50.87 -16.75 16.70
N LEU A 745 -50.80 -17.43 17.85
CA LEU A 745 -49.63 -17.34 18.76
C LEU A 745 -48.40 -18.05 18.17
N GLU A 746 -48.59 -19.18 17.50
CA GLU A 746 -47.48 -19.94 16.90
C GLU A 746 -46.86 -19.20 15.70
N THR A 747 -47.68 -18.49 14.93
CA THR A 747 -47.24 -17.72 13.75
C THR A 747 -46.54 -16.42 14.17
N THR A 748 -47.03 -15.78 15.23
CA THR A 748 -46.42 -14.56 15.79
C THR A 748 -45.17 -14.88 16.62
N MET A 749 -45.14 -15.99 17.37
CA MET A 749 -43.95 -16.42 18.14
C MET A 749 -42.85 -17.03 17.26
N LYS A 750 -43.18 -17.66 16.11
CA LYS A 750 -42.18 -18.08 15.09
C LYS A 750 -41.46 -16.89 14.45
N SER A 751 -42.09 -15.71 14.42
CA SER A 751 -41.59 -14.50 13.75
C SER A 751 -40.75 -13.59 14.64
N THR A 752 -40.99 -13.54 15.96
CA THR A 752 -40.66 -12.33 16.75
C THR A 752 -39.66 -12.52 17.91
N MET A 753 -39.35 -13.74 18.35
CA MET A 753 -38.28 -13.96 19.35
C MET A 753 -37.13 -14.78 18.75
N VAL A 754 -36.06 -14.09 18.36
CA VAL A 754 -34.91 -14.71 17.67
C VAL A 754 -33.64 -14.72 18.53
N SER A 755 -33.53 -13.92 19.60
CA SER A 755 -32.31 -13.88 20.43
C SER A 755 -32.58 -13.30 21.83
N LEU A 756 -32.05 -13.94 22.89
CA LEU A 756 -31.90 -13.35 24.23
C LEU A 756 -30.41 -13.06 24.46
N VAL A 757 -30.07 -11.79 24.67
CA VAL A 757 -28.68 -11.33 24.87
C VAL A 757 -28.51 -10.71 26.27
N PHE A 758 -27.83 -11.40 27.18
CA PHE A 758 -27.30 -10.86 28.44
C PHE A 758 -25.78 -10.70 28.30
N GLY A 759 -25.34 -9.66 27.60
CA GLY A 759 -23.93 -9.51 27.22
C GLY A 759 -23.16 -8.45 28.03
N ARG A 760 -22.81 -8.61 29.31
CA ARG A 760 -22.26 -7.51 30.16
C ARG A 760 -21.09 -6.74 29.49
N VAL A 761 -20.95 -5.46 29.82
CA VAL A 761 -20.15 -4.50 29.04
C VAL A 761 -18.64 -4.81 29.04
N TYR A 762 -18.00 -4.63 27.87
CA TYR A 762 -16.56 -4.77 27.60
C TYR A 762 -15.65 -3.92 28.53
N ASN A 763 -14.58 -4.56 29.03
CA ASN A 763 -13.30 -3.99 29.47
C ASN A 763 -13.36 -2.72 30.36
N ALA A 764 -13.22 -2.88 31.69
CA ALA A 764 -13.18 -1.76 32.63
C ALA A 764 -12.12 -0.68 32.28
N GLU A 765 -11.02 -1.03 31.61
CA GLU A 765 -10.02 -0.05 31.13
C GLU A 765 -10.45 0.70 29.86
N ARG A 766 -11.17 0.05 28.94
CA ARG A 766 -11.69 0.69 27.73
C ARG A 766 -12.94 1.52 28.04
N LEU A 767 -13.82 1.04 28.94
CA LEU A 767 -14.88 1.83 29.54
C LEU A 767 -14.35 2.99 30.39
N ARG A 768 -13.26 2.84 31.12
CA ARG A 768 -12.63 3.94 31.86
C ARG A 768 -12.00 4.99 30.92
N ASN A 769 -11.57 4.57 29.72
CA ASN A 769 -11.01 5.46 28.69
C ASN A 769 -12.08 6.08 27.75
N GLU A 770 -13.17 5.37 27.42
CA GLU A 770 -14.30 5.86 26.60
C GLU A 770 -15.40 6.54 27.46
N TYR A 771 -15.55 6.16 28.74
CA TYR A 771 -16.61 6.57 29.69
C TYR A 771 -16.05 6.88 31.11
N PRO A 772 -15.21 7.91 31.30
CA PRO A 772 -14.50 8.19 32.56
C PRO A 772 -15.38 8.63 33.75
N GLY A 773 -16.68 8.87 33.56
CA GLY A 773 -17.63 9.32 34.59
C GLY A 773 -18.44 8.22 35.28
N PHE A 774 -18.20 6.95 34.95
CA PHE A 774 -18.95 5.81 35.50
C PHE A 774 -18.60 5.59 36.98
N VAL A 775 -19.54 5.86 37.89
CA VAL A 775 -19.32 5.80 39.35
C VAL A 775 -19.04 4.36 39.79
N GLN A 776 -18.05 4.16 40.66
CA GLN A 776 -17.60 2.86 41.20
C GLN A 776 -18.76 2.01 41.79
N ASP A 777 -19.81 2.65 42.30
CA ASP A 777 -20.99 1.99 42.90
C ASP A 777 -21.99 1.48 41.84
N ASP A 778 -22.11 2.13 40.69
CA ASP A 778 -22.95 1.68 39.56
C ASP A 778 -22.32 0.45 38.87
N ILE A 779 -20.98 0.43 38.83
CA ILE A 779 -20.17 -0.73 38.39
C ILE A 779 -20.48 -1.96 39.27
N THR A 780 -20.62 -1.76 40.57
CA THR A 780 -20.87 -2.86 41.54
C THR A 780 -22.27 -3.45 41.38
N SER A 781 -23.27 -2.63 41.02
CA SER A 781 -24.66 -3.06 40.79
C SER A 781 -24.84 -3.85 39.49
N LEU A 782 -24.13 -3.46 38.42
CA LEU A 782 -24.02 -4.18 37.13
C LEU A 782 -23.54 -5.63 37.27
N PHE A 783 -22.79 -5.92 38.34
CA PHE A 783 -22.21 -7.24 38.54
C PHE A 783 -23.17 -8.26 39.21
N SER A 784 -24.33 -7.86 39.74
CA SER A 784 -25.08 -8.67 40.72
C SER A 784 -26.22 -9.56 40.23
N LEU A 785 -26.66 -9.50 38.95
CA LEU A 785 -27.92 -10.16 38.54
C LEU A 785 -27.73 -11.46 37.73
N SER A 786 -28.55 -12.47 38.07
CA SER A 786 -28.62 -13.83 37.49
C SER A 786 -30.00 -14.08 36.82
N PRO A 787 -30.14 -15.01 35.85
CA PRO A 787 -31.32 -15.15 34.97
C PRO A 787 -32.65 -15.62 35.62
N LYS A 788 -32.84 -15.47 36.93
CA LYS A 788 -33.93 -16.12 37.70
C LYS A 788 -35.36 -15.60 37.42
N LYS A 789 -35.61 -14.75 36.42
CA LYS A 789 -36.89 -14.03 36.24
C LYS A 789 -37.66 -14.28 34.92
N LEU A 790 -37.18 -15.12 33.98
CA LEU A 790 -37.90 -15.38 32.71
C LEU A 790 -38.95 -16.51 32.86
N PRO A 791 -40.18 -16.37 32.33
CA PRO A 791 -41.21 -17.41 32.40
C PRO A 791 -40.83 -18.68 31.62
N PRO A 792 -41.12 -19.89 32.15
CA PRO A 792 -40.82 -21.17 31.50
C PRO A 792 -41.42 -21.33 30.09
N GLN A 793 -42.49 -20.61 29.77
CA GLN A 793 -43.21 -20.68 28.49
C GLN A 793 -42.45 -19.99 27.34
N VAL A 794 -41.68 -18.94 27.64
CA VAL A 794 -40.90 -18.11 26.69
C VAL A 794 -39.62 -18.85 26.25
N LEU A 795 -38.99 -19.54 27.20
CA LEU A 795 -37.75 -20.28 26.98
C LEU A 795 -37.89 -21.36 25.89
N ARG A 796 -39.10 -21.92 25.68
CA ARG A 796 -39.33 -23.05 24.78
C ARG A 796 -39.12 -22.75 23.29
N PHE A 797 -39.10 -21.46 22.93
CA PHE A 797 -38.96 -21.00 21.55
C PHE A 797 -37.59 -20.38 21.24
N LEU A 798 -36.68 -20.31 22.22
CA LEU A 798 -35.42 -19.59 22.10
C LEU A 798 -34.44 -20.28 21.15
N LYS A 799 -33.94 -19.54 20.13
CA LYS A 799 -32.94 -20.01 19.16
C LYS A 799 -31.52 -19.54 19.44
N ILE A 800 -31.33 -18.31 19.92
CA ILE A 800 -29.99 -17.77 20.23
C ILE A 800 -30.00 -17.29 21.68
N LEU A 801 -29.03 -17.76 22.46
CA LEU A 801 -28.78 -17.31 23.82
C LEU A 801 -27.33 -16.82 23.91
N ASN A 802 -27.16 -15.52 24.08
CA ASN A 802 -25.85 -14.90 24.24
C ASN A 802 -25.70 -14.35 25.66
N LEU A 803 -24.87 -15.00 26.46
CA LEU A 803 -24.51 -14.67 27.84
C LEU A 803 -23.07 -14.13 27.93
N SER A 804 -22.47 -13.68 26.84
CA SER A 804 -21.06 -13.28 26.80
C SER A 804 -20.72 -12.21 27.85
N HIS A 805 -19.48 -12.19 28.32
CA HIS A 805 -18.92 -11.25 29.28
C HIS A 805 -19.61 -11.28 30.65
N SER A 806 -20.39 -12.33 30.96
CA SER A 806 -21.02 -12.49 32.26
C SER A 806 -19.98 -12.91 33.32
N TRP A 807 -19.14 -11.96 33.76
CA TRP A 807 -17.99 -12.22 34.64
C TRP A 807 -18.34 -12.80 36.00
N GLU A 808 -19.58 -12.61 36.50
CA GLU A 808 -20.05 -13.21 37.77
C GLU A 808 -20.87 -14.49 37.59
N LEU A 809 -21.11 -14.92 36.34
CA LEU A 809 -21.80 -16.18 36.08
C LEU A 809 -20.90 -17.32 36.53
N THR A 810 -21.22 -17.95 37.65
CA THR A 810 -20.44 -19.09 38.20
C THR A 810 -20.92 -20.42 37.67
N ARG A 811 -22.22 -20.55 37.35
CA ARG A 811 -22.87 -21.73 36.77
C ARG A 811 -23.97 -21.32 35.81
N THR A 812 -24.15 -22.07 34.73
CA THR A 812 -25.30 -21.85 33.84
C THR A 812 -26.61 -22.37 34.47
N PRO A 813 -27.78 -21.81 34.09
CA PRO A 813 -29.07 -22.42 34.42
C PRO A 813 -29.29 -23.72 33.63
N SER A 814 -30.37 -24.44 33.96
CA SER A 814 -30.81 -25.59 33.17
C SER A 814 -31.32 -25.14 31.79
N PHE A 815 -30.88 -25.86 30.75
CA PHE A 815 -31.29 -25.69 29.35
C PHE A 815 -32.50 -26.53 28.95
N ALA A 816 -33.04 -27.37 29.84
CA ALA A 816 -34.19 -28.24 29.54
C ALA A 816 -35.44 -27.48 29.09
N GLY A 817 -35.56 -26.20 29.46
CA GLY A 817 -36.64 -25.31 29.03
C GLY A 817 -36.46 -24.70 27.63
N MET A 818 -35.32 -24.91 26.95
CA MET A 818 -34.93 -24.24 25.70
C MET A 818 -34.61 -25.22 24.55
N PRO A 819 -35.54 -26.12 24.14
CA PRO A 819 -35.24 -27.23 23.24
C PRO A 819 -34.84 -26.81 21.81
N ARG A 820 -35.16 -25.58 21.38
CA ARG A 820 -34.89 -25.05 20.02
C ARG A 820 -33.63 -24.20 19.91
N LEU A 821 -32.75 -24.26 20.91
CA LEU A 821 -31.56 -23.41 20.94
C LEU A 821 -30.56 -23.84 19.86
N GLU A 822 -30.29 -22.94 18.90
CA GLU A 822 -29.34 -23.09 17.80
C GLU A 822 -27.95 -22.53 18.13
N LYS A 823 -27.86 -21.45 18.92
CA LYS A 823 -26.57 -20.82 19.26
C LYS A 823 -26.50 -20.45 20.74
N LEU A 824 -25.46 -20.93 21.42
CA LEU A 824 -25.12 -20.56 22.80
C LEU A 824 -23.75 -19.87 22.83
N ILE A 825 -23.75 -18.59 23.22
CA ILE A 825 -22.54 -17.77 23.27
C ILE A 825 -22.27 -17.36 24.72
N LEU A 826 -21.19 -17.86 25.31
CA LEU A 826 -20.74 -17.67 26.69
C LEU A 826 -19.32 -17.05 26.74
N LYS A 827 -18.90 -16.41 25.65
CA LYS A 827 -17.55 -15.85 25.51
C LYS A 827 -17.22 -14.92 26.68
N ASP A 828 -16.03 -15.03 27.26
CA ASP A 828 -15.49 -14.17 28.32
C ASP A 828 -16.28 -14.22 29.64
N CYS A 829 -16.94 -15.34 29.95
CA CYS A 829 -17.52 -15.58 31.27
C CYS A 829 -16.44 -16.06 32.26
N VAL A 830 -15.61 -15.14 32.76
CA VAL A 830 -14.37 -15.47 33.48
C VAL A 830 -14.54 -16.27 34.78
N LYS A 831 -15.65 -16.13 35.52
CA LYS A 831 -15.93 -16.93 36.75
C LYS A 831 -16.78 -18.17 36.50
N LEU A 832 -17.14 -18.50 35.26
CA LEU A 832 -17.94 -19.67 34.95
C LEU A 832 -17.16 -20.93 35.28
N VAL A 833 -17.63 -21.71 36.24
CA VAL A 833 -16.97 -22.93 36.73
C VAL A 833 -17.55 -24.17 36.05
N ASP A 834 -18.89 -24.25 35.97
CA ASP A 834 -19.62 -25.42 35.49
C ASP A 834 -20.74 -25.02 34.50
N ILE A 835 -20.95 -25.83 33.46
CA ILE A 835 -22.12 -25.79 32.57
C ILE A 835 -23.08 -26.90 33.00
N ASP A 836 -24.37 -26.59 33.04
CA ASP A 836 -25.41 -27.53 33.43
C ASP A 836 -25.54 -28.71 32.43
N GLU A 837 -25.68 -29.93 32.96
CA GLU A 837 -25.74 -31.18 32.19
C GLU A 837 -26.94 -31.26 31.23
N SER A 838 -27.97 -30.43 31.43
CA SER A 838 -29.11 -30.34 30.54
C SER A 838 -28.79 -29.74 29.17
N ILE A 839 -27.58 -29.22 28.94
CA ILE A 839 -27.14 -28.80 27.60
C ILE A 839 -27.26 -29.93 26.58
N GLY A 840 -27.08 -31.20 26.98
CA GLY A 840 -27.22 -32.34 26.09
C GLY A 840 -28.66 -32.63 25.63
N TYR A 841 -29.66 -31.89 26.09
CA TYR A 841 -31.02 -31.95 25.56
C TYR A 841 -31.25 -31.02 24.36
N LEU A 842 -30.25 -30.19 24.01
CA LEU A 842 -30.35 -29.24 22.91
C LEU A 842 -30.08 -29.94 21.58
N GLN A 843 -31.15 -30.32 20.89
CA GLN A 843 -31.09 -31.08 19.64
C GLN A 843 -30.76 -30.20 18.43
N GLU A 844 -31.04 -28.89 18.48
CA GLU A 844 -30.84 -27.95 17.36
C GLU A 844 -29.55 -27.10 17.48
N ILE A 845 -28.75 -27.26 18.55
CA ILE A 845 -27.60 -26.38 18.79
C ILE A 845 -26.50 -26.60 17.75
N ALA A 846 -26.19 -25.56 16.98
CA ALA A 846 -25.16 -25.55 15.94
C ALA A 846 -23.85 -24.89 16.41
N LEU A 847 -23.91 -23.95 17.36
CA LEU A 847 -22.73 -23.23 17.86
C LEU A 847 -22.71 -23.15 19.38
N LEU A 848 -21.57 -23.53 19.97
CA LEU A 848 -21.24 -23.33 21.37
C LEU A 848 -19.91 -22.57 21.50
N ASN A 849 -19.96 -21.36 22.05
CA ASN A 849 -18.78 -20.50 22.23
C ASN A 849 -18.50 -20.25 23.71
N LEU A 850 -17.36 -20.73 24.20
CA LEU A 850 -16.85 -20.63 25.58
C LEU A 850 -15.50 -19.89 25.62
N LYS A 851 -15.13 -19.17 24.56
CA LYS A 851 -13.83 -18.52 24.44
C LYS A 851 -13.57 -17.57 25.63
N TYR A 852 -12.40 -17.61 26.24
CA TYR A 852 -12.02 -16.82 27.44
C TYR A 852 -12.79 -17.14 28.75
N CYS A 853 -13.47 -18.28 28.85
CA CYS A 853 -14.01 -18.76 30.13
C CYS A 853 -12.91 -19.29 31.06
N LYS A 854 -12.19 -18.39 31.72
CA LYS A 854 -10.94 -18.74 32.45
C LYS A 854 -11.12 -19.71 33.61
N SER A 855 -12.27 -19.70 34.32
CA SER A 855 -12.51 -20.54 35.50
C SER A 855 -13.17 -21.89 35.22
N ILE A 856 -13.52 -22.19 33.97
CA ILE A 856 -14.25 -23.42 33.65
C ILE A 856 -13.32 -24.61 33.85
N ARG A 857 -13.74 -25.57 34.68
CA ARG A 857 -12.87 -26.71 35.04
C ARG A 857 -13.12 -27.93 34.17
N LYS A 858 -14.38 -28.16 33.79
CA LYS A 858 -14.80 -29.34 33.03
C LYS A 858 -15.94 -28.96 32.09
N LEU A 859 -16.01 -29.63 30.94
CA LEU A 859 -17.19 -29.62 30.08
C LEU A 859 -18.20 -30.69 30.57
N PRO A 860 -19.51 -30.48 30.36
CA PRO A 860 -20.54 -31.42 30.80
C PRO A 860 -20.44 -32.74 30.03
N ARG A 861 -20.71 -33.87 30.69
CA ARG A 861 -20.61 -35.21 30.07
C ARG A 861 -21.62 -35.39 28.94
N ASN A 862 -22.80 -34.80 29.11
CA ASN A 862 -23.86 -34.85 28.10
C ASN A 862 -23.57 -34.01 26.84
N ILE A 863 -22.41 -33.35 26.72
CA ILE A 863 -22.02 -32.63 25.49
C ILE A 863 -21.97 -33.56 24.26
N GLY A 864 -21.66 -34.86 24.47
CA GLY A 864 -21.66 -35.86 23.41
C GLY A 864 -23.04 -36.18 22.81
N LYS A 865 -24.13 -35.71 23.44
CA LYS A 865 -25.51 -35.89 22.94
C LYS A 865 -25.95 -34.80 21.96
N LEU A 866 -25.08 -33.85 21.64
CA LEU A 866 -25.41 -32.70 20.79
C LEU A 866 -25.33 -33.08 19.31
N GLU A 867 -26.42 -33.60 18.75
CA GLU A 867 -26.46 -34.14 17.38
C GLU A 867 -26.30 -33.09 16.26
N SER A 868 -26.49 -31.80 16.55
CA SER A 868 -26.44 -30.71 15.55
C SER A 868 -25.22 -29.79 15.67
N LEU A 869 -24.35 -29.99 16.66
CA LEU A 869 -23.26 -29.05 16.98
C LEU A 869 -22.21 -29.04 15.86
N LYS A 870 -22.03 -27.90 15.19
CA LYS A 870 -21.07 -27.73 14.08
C LYS A 870 -19.79 -27.06 14.53
N THR A 871 -19.87 -26.13 15.49
CA THR A 871 -18.73 -25.34 15.96
C THR A 871 -18.67 -25.29 17.48
N LEU A 872 -17.50 -25.68 18.01
CA LEU A 872 -17.16 -25.58 19.42
C LEU A 872 -15.90 -24.72 19.57
N ASP A 873 -16.02 -23.60 20.28
CA ASP A 873 -14.88 -22.75 20.63
C ASP A 873 -14.67 -22.76 22.14
N ILE A 874 -13.57 -23.36 22.60
CA ILE A 874 -13.16 -23.44 24.01
C ILE A 874 -11.84 -22.71 24.25
N SER A 875 -11.44 -21.84 23.32
CA SER A 875 -10.13 -21.18 23.35
C SER A 875 -9.92 -20.32 24.60
N PHE A 876 -8.71 -20.33 25.15
CA PHE A 876 -8.27 -19.58 26.34
C PHE A 876 -9.04 -19.93 27.63
N CYS A 877 -9.61 -21.13 27.71
CA CYS A 877 -10.14 -21.73 28.94
C CYS A 877 -9.00 -22.29 29.81
N SER A 878 -8.27 -21.41 30.49
CA SER A 878 -7.01 -21.75 31.18
C SER A 878 -7.14 -22.71 32.37
N SER A 879 -8.31 -22.83 33.01
CA SER A 879 -8.54 -23.74 34.15
C SER A 879 -9.15 -25.09 33.76
N LEU A 880 -9.27 -25.40 32.47
CA LEU A 880 -9.87 -26.65 32.01
C LEU A 880 -8.97 -27.83 32.38
N GLU A 881 -9.45 -28.70 33.27
CA GLU A 881 -8.71 -29.83 33.83
C GLU A 881 -8.77 -31.07 32.92
N SER A 882 -9.88 -31.26 32.20
CA SER A 882 -10.09 -32.41 31.32
C SER A 882 -11.12 -32.14 30.21
N LEU A 883 -10.91 -32.72 29.02
CA LEU A 883 -11.92 -32.80 27.97
C LEU A 883 -12.69 -34.14 28.07
N PRO A 884 -14.02 -34.15 27.95
CA PRO A 884 -14.80 -35.39 28.02
C PRO A 884 -14.56 -36.26 26.77
N MET A 885 -14.42 -37.56 26.96
CA MET A 885 -14.27 -38.53 25.86
C MET A 885 -15.49 -38.50 24.94
N GLU A 886 -16.65 -38.15 25.50
CA GLU A 886 -17.94 -38.00 24.83
C GLU A 886 -17.93 -36.95 23.71
N LEU A 887 -16.91 -36.07 23.60
CA LEU A 887 -16.74 -35.19 22.44
C LEU A 887 -16.59 -35.97 21.12
N ASN A 888 -16.07 -37.20 21.17
CA ASN A 888 -15.93 -38.04 19.99
C ASN A 888 -17.26 -38.58 19.45
N MET A 889 -18.34 -38.46 20.22
CA MET A 889 -19.68 -38.90 19.84
C MET A 889 -20.43 -37.84 19.00
N ILE A 890 -19.85 -36.65 18.86
CA ILE A 890 -20.47 -35.53 18.13
C ILE A 890 -20.13 -35.62 16.64
N ASP A 891 -20.86 -36.45 15.90
CA ASP A 891 -20.65 -36.68 14.46
C ASP A 891 -20.90 -35.45 13.58
N SER A 892 -21.55 -34.41 14.12
CA SER A 892 -21.83 -33.15 13.42
C SER A 892 -20.69 -32.12 13.51
N LEU A 893 -19.71 -32.31 14.41
CA LEU A 893 -18.72 -31.27 14.73
C LEU A 893 -17.74 -31.09 13.57
N LYS A 894 -17.70 -29.87 13.01
CA LYS A 894 -16.82 -29.51 11.88
C LYS A 894 -15.63 -28.67 12.30
N VAL A 895 -15.82 -27.78 13.28
CA VAL A 895 -14.79 -26.83 13.71
C VAL A 895 -14.59 -26.91 15.22
N LEU A 896 -13.35 -27.19 15.63
CA LEU A 896 -12.94 -27.16 17.03
C LEU A 896 -11.79 -26.17 17.22
N ARG A 897 -12.02 -25.14 18.05
CA ARG A 897 -10.98 -24.20 18.48
C ARG A 897 -10.68 -24.39 19.95
N ALA A 898 -9.44 -24.74 20.26
CA ALA A 898 -8.98 -25.01 21.62
C ALA A 898 -7.66 -24.30 21.92
N ASP A 899 -7.46 -23.11 21.34
CA ASP A 899 -6.23 -22.33 21.49
C ASP A 899 -5.98 -21.95 22.95
N GLY A 900 -4.73 -21.87 23.39
CA GLY A 900 -4.35 -21.40 24.72
C GLY A 900 -4.73 -22.33 25.87
N ILE A 901 -5.16 -23.57 25.58
CA ILE A 901 -5.45 -24.59 26.60
C ILE A 901 -4.20 -25.43 26.84
N SER A 902 -3.84 -25.70 28.11
CA SER A 902 -2.72 -26.58 28.44
C SER A 902 -3.07 -28.06 28.26
N LEU A 903 -3.17 -28.54 27.02
CA LEU A 903 -3.54 -29.93 26.68
C LEU A 903 -2.63 -30.97 27.34
N ASN A 904 -1.34 -30.66 27.55
CA ASN A 904 -0.40 -31.55 28.25
C ASN A 904 -0.82 -31.89 29.68
N GLN A 905 -1.55 -31.01 30.35
CA GLN A 905 -2.07 -31.27 31.69
C GLN A 905 -3.39 -32.05 31.65
N ILE A 906 -4.15 -31.93 30.56
CA ILE A 906 -5.46 -32.57 30.36
C ILE A 906 -5.27 -34.06 29.99
N ILE A 907 -4.40 -34.34 29.02
CA ILE A 907 -4.19 -35.70 28.50
C ILE A 907 -3.48 -36.60 29.53
N CYS A 908 -2.71 -36.00 30.46
CA CYS A 908 -2.04 -36.69 31.56
C CYS A 908 -2.91 -36.89 32.83
N ASN A 909 -4.19 -36.46 32.84
CA ASN A 909 -5.06 -36.46 34.03
C ASN A 909 -6.31 -37.34 33.89
N THR A 910 -6.45 -38.09 32.81
CA THR A 910 -7.59 -39.00 32.61
C THR A 910 -7.62 -40.03 33.76
N ASN A 911 -8.82 -40.30 34.30
CA ASN A 911 -8.96 -41.05 35.55
C ASN A 911 -8.35 -42.47 35.53
N GLU A 912 -8.11 -43.05 34.35
CA GLU A 912 -7.36 -44.30 34.18
C GLU A 912 -5.89 -44.17 34.61
N GLN A 913 -5.25 -43.01 34.40
CA GLN A 913 -3.85 -42.78 34.76
C GLN A 913 -3.65 -42.55 36.27
N LYS A 914 -4.63 -42.00 36.99
CA LYS A 914 -4.58 -41.89 38.46
C LYS A 914 -4.68 -43.25 39.15
N SER A 915 -5.53 -44.15 38.62
CA SER A 915 -5.64 -45.53 39.12
C SER A 915 -4.42 -46.37 38.77
N LEU A 916 -3.84 -46.21 37.58
CA LEU A 916 -2.61 -46.91 37.19
C LEU A 916 -1.38 -46.39 37.95
N GLN A 917 -1.19 -45.08 38.14
CA GLN A 917 -0.06 -44.60 38.94
C GLN A 917 -0.12 -45.01 40.43
N ALA A 918 -1.33 -45.10 41.01
CA ALA A 918 -1.50 -45.55 42.39
C ALA A 918 -1.37 -47.08 42.56
N LEU A 919 -1.73 -47.88 41.54
CA LEU A 919 -1.59 -49.34 41.57
C LEU A 919 -0.16 -49.80 41.20
N PHE A 920 0.53 -49.08 40.31
CA PHE A 920 1.87 -49.46 39.83
C PHE A 920 3.02 -48.88 40.65
N SER A 921 2.80 -47.88 41.53
CA SER A 921 3.84 -47.43 42.46
C SER A 921 4.24 -48.48 43.51
N SER A 922 3.46 -49.57 43.63
CA SER A 922 3.73 -50.66 44.58
C SER A 922 4.40 -51.89 43.95
N TRP A 923 4.28 -52.15 42.64
CA TRP A 923 4.80 -53.37 42.00
C TRP A 923 5.50 -53.05 40.67
N ILE A 924 6.75 -53.52 40.55
CA ILE A 924 7.64 -53.53 39.38
C ILE A 924 8.62 -52.35 39.29
N SER A 925 9.79 -52.56 39.91
CA SER A 925 11.05 -52.07 39.37
C SER A 925 11.35 -52.82 38.06
N LYS A 926 11.41 -52.08 36.95
CA LYS A 926 11.69 -52.52 35.55
C LYS A 926 10.47 -52.93 34.70
N SER A 927 9.65 -51.96 34.31
CA SER A 927 9.04 -51.95 32.97
C SER A 927 8.76 -50.52 32.54
N ARG A 928 9.36 -50.09 31.42
CA ARG A 928 9.01 -48.85 30.71
C ARG A 928 7.60 -49.02 30.13
N ILE A 929 6.57 -48.65 30.88
CA ILE A 929 5.24 -48.43 30.32
C ILE A 929 4.94 -46.95 30.58
N SER A 930 5.35 -46.11 29.62
CA SER A 930 4.83 -44.76 29.51
C SER A 930 3.33 -44.85 29.19
N PRO A 931 2.45 -44.12 29.88
CA PRO A 931 1.03 -44.16 29.58
C PRO A 931 0.79 -43.69 28.14
N GLU A 932 -0.01 -44.45 27.40
CA GLU A 932 -0.37 -44.16 26.00
C GLU A 932 -1.20 -42.87 25.97
N ILE A 933 -0.67 -41.84 25.31
CA ILE A 933 -1.33 -40.55 25.12
C ILE A 933 -2.32 -40.72 23.97
N SER A 934 -3.61 -40.49 24.21
CA SER A 934 -4.67 -40.70 23.22
C SER A 934 -5.49 -39.44 23.00
N TRP A 935 -5.61 -39.03 21.73
CA TRP A 935 -6.50 -37.95 21.28
C TRP A 935 -7.89 -38.47 20.87
N ALA A 936 -8.29 -39.65 21.37
CA ALA A 936 -9.55 -40.31 21.01
C ALA A 936 -10.84 -39.55 21.41
N PHE A 937 -10.72 -38.39 22.06
CA PHE A 937 -11.83 -37.46 22.31
C PHE A 937 -12.17 -36.59 21.09
N LEU A 938 -11.32 -36.52 20.06
CA LEU A 938 -11.59 -35.74 18.85
C LEU A 938 -12.56 -36.49 17.92
N PRO A 939 -13.64 -35.84 17.44
CA PRO A 939 -14.60 -36.48 16.54
C PRO A 939 -14.06 -36.61 15.10
N SER A 940 -14.40 -37.72 14.44
CA SER A 940 -13.96 -38.06 13.08
C SER A 940 -14.49 -37.12 11.99
N SER A 941 -15.52 -36.34 12.32
CA SER A 941 -16.21 -35.40 11.42
C SER A 941 -15.49 -34.06 11.22
N LEU A 942 -14.42 -33.79 11.97
CA LEU A 942 -13.70 -32.51 11.98
C LEU A 942 -13.08 -32.17 10.63
N VAL A 943 -13.24 -30.90 10.26
CA VAL A 943 -12.67 -30.27 9.06
C VAL A 943 -11.59 -29.26 9.44
N SER A 944 -11.77 -28.52 10.54
CA SER A 944 -10.82 -27.50 11.00
C SER A 944 -10.52 -27.67 12.50
N LEU A 945 -9.23 -27.78 12.82
CA LEU A 945 -8.71 -27.94 14.18
C LEU A 945 -7.65 -26.87 14.49
N SER A 946 -7.92 -26.06 15.51
CA SER A 946 -7.00 -25.02 15.98
C SER A 946 -6.54 -25.30 17.42
N LEU A 947 -5.22 -25.46 17.59
CA LEU A 947 -4.54 -25.76 18.86
C LEU A 947 -3.37 -24.77 19.10
N VAL A 948 -3.61 -23.49 18.83
CA VAL A 948 -2.57 -22.45 18.95
C VAL A 948 -2.18 -22.26 20.43
N SER A 949 -0.90 -22.08 20.75
CA SER A 949 -0.44 -21.73 22.11
C SER A 949 -0.84 -22.76 23.21
N CYS A 950 -0.94 -24.04 22.85
CA CYS A 950 -1.40 -25.12 23.74
C CYS A 950 -0.29 -25.77 24.59
N ARG A 951 0.94 -25.25 24.52
CA ARG A 951 2.15 -25.81 25.16
C ARG A 951 2.44 -27.26 24.76
N LEU A 952 2.03 -27.67 23.55
CA LEU A 952 2.31 -29.01 23.03
C LEU A 952 3.83 -29.19 22.84
N SER A 953 4.31 -30.40 23.12
CA SER A 953 5.68 -30.88 22.87
C SER A 953 5.62 -32.21 22.13
N ASP A 954 6.76 -32.79 21.76
CA ASP A 954 6.79 -34.02 20.94
C ASP A 954 6.07 -35.19 21.60
N GLY A 955 6.18 -35.28 22.93
CA GLY A 955 5.48 -36.30 23.71
C GLY A 955 3.98 -36.07 23.81
N SER A 956 3.42 -34.96 23.34
CA SER A 956 1.99 -34.65 23.44
C SER A 956 1.15 -35.34 22.37
N PHE A 957 1.78 -35.88 21.34
CA PHE A 957 1.11 -36.50 20.21
C PHE A 957 1.03 -38.03 20.39
N PRO A 958 -0.11 -38.65 20.07
CA PRO A 958 -0.24 -40.11 20.02
C PRO A 958 0.68 -40.75 18.95
N GLU A 959 1.22 -41.95 19.22
CA GLU A 959 2.02 -42.72 18.25
C GLU A 959 1.20 -43.15 17.01
N LYS A 960 -0.10 -43.42 17.18
CA LYS A 960 -1.03 -43.76 16.09
C LYS A 960 -2.30 -42.93 16.21
N PHE A 961 -2.56 -42.08 15.22
CA PHE A 961 -3.75 -41.21 15.21
C PHE A 961 -4.14 -40.81 13.79
N SER A 962 -4.90 -41.66 13.11
CA SER A 962 -5.26 -41.49 11.69
C SER A 962 -6.77 -41.41 11.45
N ASN A 963 -7.55 -40.96 12.43
CA ASN A 963 -9.02 -41.02 12.39
C ASN A 963 -9.72 -39.67 12.16
N LEU A 964 -9.06 -38.73 11.46
CA LEU A 964 -9.65 -37.46 11.02
C LEU A 964 -9.65 -37.37 9.47
N PRO A 965 -10.46 -38.20 8.77
CA PRO A 965 -10.42 -38.30 7.31
C PRO A 965 -10.87 -37.03 6.58
N LEU A 966 -11.60 -36.14 7.27
CA LEU A 966 -12.14 -34.91 6.72
C LEU A 966 -11.33 -33.66 7.06
N LEU A 967 -10.20 -33.78 7.79
CA LEU A 967 -9.45 -32.62 8.26
C LEU A 967 -8.74 -31.93 7.10
N GLU A 968 -9.12 -30.69 6.84
CA GLU A 968 -8.58 -29.82 5.79
C GLU A 968 -7.63 -28.77 6.37
N GLU A 969 -7.91 -28.28 7.57
CA GLU A 969 -7.17 -27.21 8.23
C GLU A 969 -6.64 -27.63 9.61
N LEU A 970 -5.33 -27.44 9.82
CA LEU A 970 -4.67 -27.70 11.10
C LEU A 970 -3.77 -26.53 11.52
N ASP A 971 -4.06 -25.92 12.66
CA ASP A 971 -3.21 -24.88 13.26
C ASP A 971 -2.58 -25.35 14.58
N LEU A 972 -1.24 -25.45 14.57
CA LEU A 972 -0.39 -25.83 15.69
C LEU A 972 0.55 -24.69 16.12
N SER A 973 0.26 -23.45 15.74
CA SER A 973 1.12 -22.29 16.01
C SER A 973 1.38 -22.07 17.50
N GLU A 974 2.48 -21.42 17.84
CA GLU A 974 2.90 -21.04 19.20
C GLU A 974 3.08 -22.24 20.16
N ASN A 975 3.40 -23.43 19.66
CA ASN A 975 3.71 -24.60 20.49
C ASN A 975 5.22 -24.87 20.61
N SER A 976 5.60 -25.70 21.58
CA SER A 976 6.99 -26.07 21.89
C SER A 976 7.41 -27.39 21.24
N ILE A 977 6.84 -27.69 20.08
CA ILE A 977 7.10 -28.92 19.31
C ILE A 977 8.47 -28.83 18.62
N SER A 978 9.23 -29.92 18.64
CA SER A 978 10.50 -30.06 17.93
C SER A 978 10.36 -30.83 16.61
N CYS A 979 9.36 -31.69 16.50
CA CYS A 979 8.93 -32.34 15.27
C CYS A 979 7.41 -32.48 15.18
N LEU A 980 6.90 -32.65 13.96
CA LEU A 980 5.51 -33.05 13.72
C LEU A 980 5.34 -34.57 13.82
N PRO A 981 4.21 -35.08 14.33
CA PRO A 981 3.97 -36.51 14.42
C PRO A 981 3.76 -37.16 13.05
N GLU A 982 4.12 -38.44 12.91
CA GLU A 982 4.08 -39.17 11.63
C GLU A 982 2.69 -39.22 11.01
N TRP A 983 1.62 -39.26 11.81
CA TRP A 983 0.26 -39.37 11.28
C TRP A 983 -0.21 -38.14 10.49
N ILE A 984 0.41 -36.96 10.66
CA ILE A 984 0.12 -35.79 9.82
C ILE A 984 0.38 -36.11 8.35
N LYS A 985 1.39 -36.95 8.08
CA LYS A 985 1.74 -37.44 6.74
C LYS A 985 0.64 -38.30 6.10
N SER A 986 -0.26 -38.86 6.92
CA SER A 986 -1.32 -39.78 6.52
C SER A 986 -2.71 -39.15 6.44
N LEU A 987 -2.83 -37.83 6.70
CA LEU A 987 -4.10 -37.12 6.59
C LEU A 987 -4.47 -36.89 5.12
N PRO A 988 -5.60 -37.44 4.62
CA PRO A 988 -5.86 -37.48 3.18
C PRO A 988 -6.36 -36.17 2.58
N GLN A 989 -6.91 -35.27 3.40
CA GLN A 989 -7.56 -34.02 2.94
C GLN A 989 -6.86 -32.75 3.44
N LEU A 990 -5.71 -32.86 4.12
CA LEU A 990 -5.07 -31.70 4.75
C LEU A 990 -4.52 -30.75 3.67
N GLN A 991 -5.08 -29.55 3.59
CA GLN A 991 -4.75 -28.50 2.61
C GLN A 991 -3.97 -27.35 3.26
N SER A 992 -4.32 -26.98 4.49
CA SER A 992 -3.70 -25.86 5.19
C SER A 992 -3.05 -26.30 6.50
N LEU A 993 -1.76 -26.03 6.65
CA LEU A 993 -1.01 -26.27 7.88
C LEU A 993 -0.29 -25.01 8.36
N SER A 994 -0.56 -24.65 9.61
CA SER A 994 0.06 -23.50 10.28
C SER A 994 0.85 -23.97 11.50
N VAL A 995 2.15 -23.65 11.53
CA VAL A 995 3.09 -23.97 12.63
C VAL A 995 3.89 -22.73 13.04
N LYS A 996 3.24 -21.56 13.02
CA LYS A 996 3.87 -20.26 13.22
C LYS A 996 4.44 -20.16 14.63
N SER A 997 5.58 -19.50 14.80
CA SER A 997 6.21 -19.27 16.11
C SER A 997 6.50 -20.56 16.92
N CYS A 998 6.63 -21.71 16.26
CA CYS A 998 7.07 -22.96 16.88
C CYS A 998 8.60 -22.97 17.03
N LYS A 999 9.10 -22.29 18.07
CA LYS A 999 10.53 -21.95 18.22
C LYS A 999 11.48 -23.14 18.32
N MET A 1000 11.00 -24.31 18.73
CA MET A 1000 11.79 -25.55 18.92
C MET A 1000 11.77 -26.47 17.70
N LEU A 1001 10.90 -26.21 16.72
CA LEU A 1001 10.67 -27.07 15.56
C LEU A 1001 11.94 -27.11 14.72
N LYS A 1002 12.54 -28.30 14.54
CA LYS A 1002 13.82 -28.47 13.83
C LYS A 1002 13.64 -28.82 12.36
N SER A 1003 12.66 -29.67 12.05
CA SER A 1003 12.42 -30.08 10.67
C SER A 1003 10.97 -30.44 10.42
N LEU A 1004 10.56 -30.20 9.19
CA LEU A 1004 9.29 -30.66 8.61
C LEU A 1004 9.65 -31.65 7.51
N THR A 1005 9.64 -32.96 7.82
CA THR A 1005 10.03 -33.98 6.86
C THR A 1005 8.86 -34.75 6.28
N GLU A 1006 8.94 -35.06 4.99
CA GLU A 1006 7.96 -35.90 4.28
C GLU A 1006 6.52 -35.39 4.40
N MET A 1007 6.33 -34.08 4.24
CA MET A 1007 5.01 -33.45 4.28
C MET A 1007 4.10 -33.99 3.17
N PRO A 1008 2.78 -34.17 3.43
CA PRO A 1008 1.84 -34.66 2.44
C PRO A 1008 1.70 -33.68 1.27
N ASN A 1009 1.58 -34.25 0.07
CA ASN A 1009 1.45 -33.50 -1.18
C ASN A 1009 0.13 -32.71 -1.32
N SER A 1010 -0.86 -32.97 -0.46
CA SER A 1010 -2.16 -32.28 -0.47
C SER A 1010 -2.12 -30.85 0.05
N ILE A 1011 -1.01 -30.45 0.71
CA ILE A 1011 -0.88 -29.12 1.31
C ILE A 1011 -0.73 -28.07 0.19
N SER A 1012 -1.71 -27.16 0.10
CA SER A 1012 -1.65 -25.98 -0.76
C SER A 1012 -1.03 -24.78 -0.02
N GLU A 1013 -1.23 -24.70 1.30
CA GLU A 1013 -0.81 -23.57 2.12
C GLU A 1013 0.00 -24.02 3.35
N LEU A 1014 1.23 -23.49 3.46
CA LEU A 1014 2.11 -23.74 4.60
C LEU A 1014 2.54 -22.40 5.23
N SER A 1015 2.32 -22.24 6.54
CA SER A 1015 2.75 -21.05 7.28
C SER A 1015 3.74 -21.39 8.40
N ILE A 1016 4.97 -20.88 8.29
CA ILE A 1016 6.13 -21.24 9.13
C ILE A 1016 6.84 -20.03 9.77
N HIS A 1017 6.25 -18.84 9.77
CA HIS A 1017 6.95 -17.64 10.25
C HIS A 1017 7.40 -17.73 11.72
N SER A 1018 8.51 -17.07 12.06
CA SER A 1018 9.08 -17.01 13.43
C SER A 1018 9.48 -18.36 14.05
N CYS A 1019 9.77 -19.37 13.23
CA CYS A 1019 10.29 -20.68 13.66
C CYS A 1019 11.83 -20.68 13.72
N SER A 1020 12.41 -20.17 14.82
CA SER A 1020 13.85 -19.90 14.95
C SER A 1020 14.78 -21.12 14.84
N SER A 1021 14.30 -22.33 15.18
CA SER A 1021 15.10 -23.57 15.12
C SER A 1021 14.84 -24.41 13.86
N LEU A 1022 13.93 -23.99 12.97
CA LEU A 1022 13.58 -24.79 11.81
C LEU A 1022 14.74 -24.79 10.82
N GLU A 1023 15.31 -25.96 10.54
CA GLU A 1023 16.47 -26.16 9.67
C GLU A 1023 16.07 -26.66 8.27
N MET A 1024 15.04 -27.50 8.17
CA MET A 1024 14.72 -28.18 6.91
C MET A 1024 13.22 -28.40 6.69
N VAL A 1025 12.76 -28.22 5.45
CA VAL A 1025 11.40 -28.59 4.99
C VAL A 1025 11.48 -29.48 3.75
N THR A 1026 10.90 -30.68 3.81
CA THR A 1026 10.83 -31.65 2.69
C THR A 1026 9.43 -32.22 2.51
N TYR A 1027 9.15 -32.68 1.29
CA TYR A 1027 7.86 -33.21 0.83
C TYR A 1027 8.02 -34.66 0.36
N GLN A 1028 6.92 -35.43 0.38
CA GLN A 1028 6.95 -36.85 -0.01
C GLN A 1028 7.32 -37.09 -1.49
N SER A 1029 7.10 -36.11 -2.37
CA SER A 1029 7.47 -36.20 -3.78
C SER A 1029 7.96 -34.87 -4.36
N LEU A 1030 8.66 -34.92 -5.50
CA LEU A 1030 9.00 -33.75 -6.29
C LEU A 1030 7.72 -33.27 -6.99
N LEU A 1031 7.07 -32.24 -6.42
CA LEU A 1031 5.84 -31.64 -6.94
C LEU A 1031 6.11 -30.83 -8.22
N SER A 1032 5.11 -30.71 -9.11
CA SER A 1032 5.15 -29.73 -10.20
C SER A 1032 4.98 -28.30 -9.69
N GLU A 1033 4.25 -28.12 -8.57
CA GLU A 1033 4.02 -26.85 -7.89
C GLU A 1033 4.14 -27.02 -6.38
N TYR A 1034 5.02 -26.24 -5.74
CA TYR A 1034 5.22 -26.24 -4.29
C TYR A 1034 4.21 -25.30 -3.60
N PRO A 1035 3.85 -25.55 -2.31
CA PRO A 1035 2.84 -24.76 -1.59
C PRO A 1035 3.14 -23.25 -1.59
N SER A 1036 2.09 -22.44 -1.59
CA SER A 1036 2.23 -21.00 -1.39
C SER A 1036 2.65 -20.70 0.05
N LEU A 1037 3.79 -20.03 0.20
CA LEU A 1037 4.26 -19.53 1.49
C LEU A 1037 3.55 -18.22 1.80
N VAL A 1038 2.64 -18.26 2.77
CA VAL A 1038 1.84 -17.08 3.13
C VAL A 1038 2.70 -16.08 3.93
N HIS A 1039 3.61 -16.55 4.78
CA HIS A 1039 4.60 -15.73 5.53
C HIS A 1039 5.78 -16.62 6.03
N ASP A 1040 7.04 -16.30 5.69
CA ASP A 1040 8.24 -17.13 6.00
C ASP A 1040 9.39 -16.38 6.71
N TYR A 1041 9.21 -15.10 7.04
CA TYR A 1041 10.22 -14.29 7.73
C TYR A 1041 10.52 -14.79 9.15
N ASN A 1042 11.74 -14.54 9.64
CA ASN A 1042 12.25 -14.91 10.98
C ASN A 1042 12.47 -16.43 11.25
N CYS A 1043 12.87 -17.21 10.24
CA CYS A 1043 13.29 -18.61 10.39
C CYS A 1043 14.83 -18.74 10.36
N ASP A 1044 15.51 -18.25 11.42
CA ASP A 1044 16.96 -17.99 11.43
C ASP A 1044 17.87 -19.20 11.15
N SER A 1045 17.37 -20.43 11.30
CA SER A 1045 18.16 -21.66 11.15
C SER A 1045 17.84 -22.43 9.87
N LEU A 1046 16.93 -21.95 9.04
CA LEU A 1046 16.41 -22.69 7.89
C LEU A 1046 17.47 -22.79 6.80
N VAL A 1047 18.06 -23.96 6.60
CA VAL A 1047 19.10 -24.17 5.59
C VAL A 1047 18.55 -24.79 4.31
N MET A 1048 17.40 -25.46 4.35
CA MET A 1048 16.85 -26.08 3.15
C MET A 1048 15.33 -26.11 3.14
N MET A 1049 14.77 -25.78 1.99
CA MET A 1049 13.37 -26.04 1.66
C MET A 1049 13.32 -26.69 0.28
N GLN A 1050 12.94 -27.97 0.24
CA GLN A 1050 12.97 -28.78 -0.97
C GLN A 1050 12.22 -28.08 -2.11
N GLY A 1051 12.92 -27.85 -3.22
CA GLY A 1051 12.39 -27.19 -4.41
C GLY A 1051 12.32 -25.66 -4.39
N LYS A 1052 12.61 -25.02 -3.24
CA LYS A 1052 12.72 -23.56 -3.13
C LYS A 1052 14.17 -23.13 -3.01
N PHE A 1053 14.89 -23.60 -1.98
CA PHE A 1053 16.30 -23.29 -1.80
C PHE A 1053 17.07 -24.33 -0.98
N LYS A 1054 18.40 -24.32 -1.08
CA LYS A 1054 19.33 -25.12 -0.29
C LYS A 1054 20.59 -24.30 0.02
N LEU A 1055 21.01 -24.29 1.28
CA LEU A 1055 22.25 -23.71 1.77
C LEU A 1055 23.15 -24.83 2.28
N GLU A 1056 24.38 -24.90 1.80
CA GLU A 1056 25.37 -25.89 2.24
C GLU A 1056 26.77 -25.29 2.33
N ALA A 1057 27.63 -25.87 3.17
CA ALA A 1057 29.04 -25.47 3.22
C ALA A 1057 29.69 -25.68 1.85
N LEU A 1058 30.64 -24.80 1.47
CA LEU A 1058 31.28 -24.88 0.16
C LEU A 1058 32.00 -26.21 -0.10
N GLU A 1059 32.46 -26.94 0.92
CA GLU A 1059 33.00 -28.31 0.77
C GLU A 1059 32.01 -29.32 0.19
N ASN A 1060 30.71 -29.10 0.44
CA ASN A 1060 29.62 -29.96 0.02
C ASN A 1060 28.95 -29.43 -1.27
N ALA A 1061 29.38 -28.26 -1.76
CA ALA A 1061 28.84 -27.66 -2.97
C ALA A 1061 29.28 -28.40 -4.24
N ASP A 1062 28.53 -28.24 -5.32
CA ASP A 1062 28.78 -28.85 -6.63
C ASP A 1062 30.24 -28.56 -7.06
N PRO A 1063 31.09 -29.60 -7.21
CA PRO A 1063 32.49 -29.43 -7.61
C PRO A 1063 32.66 -28.67 -8.93
N GLN A 1064 31.67 -28.74 -9.83
CA GLN A 1064 31.69 -27.98 -11.07
C GLN A 1064 31.51 -26.47 -10.79
N MET A 1065 30.63 -26.09 -9.87
CA MET A 1065 30.43 -24.70 -9.46
C MET A 1065 31.65 -24.16 -8.70
N LEU A 1066 32.24 -24.95 -7.81
CA LEU A 1066 33.47 -24.56 -7.10
C LEU A 1066 34.63 -24.31 -8.06
N LYS A 1067 34.87 -25.25 -8.98
CA LYS A 1067 35.90 -25.12 -10.03
C LYS A 1067 35.63 -23.91 -10.92
N ARG A 1068 34.37 -23.64 -11.27
CA ARG A 1068 33.95 -22.50 -12.10
C ARG A 1068 34.31 -21.16 -11.48
N PHE A 1069 34.21 -21.04 -10.16
CA PHE A 1069 34.55 -19.84 -9.42
C PHE A 1069 35.98 -19.83 -8.86
N GLY A 1070 36.76 -20.91 -9.08
CA GLY A 1070 38.12 -21.03 -8.58
C GLY A 1070 38.20 -21.19 -7.07
N LEU A 1071 37.13 -21.66 -6.44
CA LEU A 1071 37.03 -21.81 -4.99
C LEU A 1071 37.65 -23.16 -4.61
N ASN A 1072 38.68 -23.13 -3.76
CA ASN A 1072 39.19 -24.32 -3.09
C ASN A 1072 38.63 -24.38 -1.67
N PRO A 1073 37.76 -25.35 -1.34
CA PRO A 1073 37.15 -25.49 -0.01
C PRO A 1073 38.16 -25.43 1.14
N GLU A 1074 39.30 -26.12 1.01
CA GLU A 1074 40.34 -26.21 2.06
C GLU A 1074 40.98 -24.85 2.38
N THR A 1075 41.02 -23.92 1.42
CA THR A 1075 41.59 -22.58 1.62
C THR A 1075 40.56 -21.56 2.12
N VAL A 1076 39.27 -21.81 1.88
CA VAL A 1076 38.17 -20.88 2.16
C VAL A 1076 37.48 -21.22 3.49
N GLU A 1077 37.68 -22.42 4.03
CA GLU A 1077 37.11 -22.92 5.29
C GLU A 1077 37.42 -22.04 6.51
N ASN A 1078 38.61 -21.42 6.54
CA ASN A 1078 39.03 -20.53 7.63
C ASN A 1078 38.49 -19.10 7.49
N ALA A 1079 37.90 -18.74 6.36
CA ALA A 1079 37.29 -17.43 6.17
C ALA A 1079 35.89 -17.43 6.79
N MET A 1080 35.56 -16.36 7.52
CA MET A 1080 34.22 -16.17 8.07
C MET A 1080 33.54 -14.99 7.35
N VAL A 1081 32.27 -15.17 7.03
CA VAL A 1081 31.44 -14.16 6.37
C VAL A 1081 30.21 -13.90 7.23
N LYS A 1082 29.94 -12.63 7.48
CA LYS A 1082 28.69 -12.18 8.10
C LYS A 1082 27.57 -12.38 7.10
N MET A 1083 26.54 -13.15 7.45
CA MET A 1083 25.38 -13.40 6.59
C MET A 1083 24.09 -13.05 7.31
N ASP A 1084 23.17 -12.40 6.59
CA ASP A 1084 21.77 -12.28 7.01
C ASP A 1084 20.98 -13.43 6.38
N LEU A 1085 20.27 -14.18 7.23
CA LEU A 1085 19.45 -15.32 6.84
C LEU A 1085 17.97 -14.92 6.91
N PHE A 1086 17.24 -15.01 5.80
CA PHE A 1086 15.77 -14.85 5.73
C PHE A 1086 15.24 -13.52 6.26
N SER A 1087 16.02 -12.43 6.15
CA SER A 1087 15.64 -11.11 6.67
C SER A 1087 15.28 -11.11 8.16
N SER A 1088 15.99 -11.93 8.95
CA SER A 1088 15.71 -12.15 10.38
C SER A 1088 16.20 -11.04 11.30
N PHE A 1089 16.85 -10.01 10.74
CA PHE A 1089 17.59 -8.97 11.48
C PHE A 1089 18.74 -9.51 12.34
N LYS A 1090 19.06 -10.81 12.26
CA LYS A 1090 20.17 -11.46 12.96
C LYS A 1090 21.28 -11.82 11.99
N ILE A 1091 22.39 -11.10 12.08
CA ILE A 1091 23.61 -11.39 11.34
C ILE A 1091 24.33 -12.56 12.03
N LYS A 1092 24.66 -13.61 11.28
CA LYS A 1092 25.46 -14.74 11.76
C LYS A 1092 26.83 -14.74 11.09
N MET A 1093 27.87 -15.03 11.87
CA MET A 1093 29.20 -15.36 11.36
C MET A 1093 29.20 -16.82 10.92
N LEU A 1094 29.34 -17.07 9.62
CA LEU A 1094 29.34 -18.40 9.04
C LEU A 1094 30.54 -18.57 8.10
N PRO A 1095 31.10 -19.77 7.96
CA PRO A 1095 32.00 -20.04 6.84
C PRO A 1095 31.23 -19.86 5.53
N PRO A 1096 31.87 -19.46 4.43
CA PRO A 1096 31.24 -19.34 3.13
C PRO A 1096 30.36 -20.54 2.78
N GLN A 1097 29.12 -20.22 2.39
CA GLN A 1097 28.09 -21.19 2.03
C GLN A 1097 27.78 -21.08 0.53
N GLY A 1098 27.44 -22.21 -0.08
CA GLY A 1098 26.79 -22.30 -1.39
C GLY A 1098 25.27 -22.29 -1.21
N LEU A 1099 24.61 -21.33 -1.85
CA LEU A 1099 23.17 -21.16 -1.87
C LEU A 1099 22.64 -21.57 -3.25
N TYR A 1100 21.65 -22.46 -3.29
CA TYR A 1100 20.95 -22.88 -4.50
C TYR A 1100 19.50 -22.44 -4.40
N GLU A 1101 19.03 -21.55 -5.27
CA GLU A 1101 17.63 -21.10 -5.30
C GLU A 1101 17.16 -20.99 -6.75
N GLU A 1102 16.00 -21.55 -7.08
CA GLU A 1102 15.35 -21.33 -8.40
C GLU A 1102 16.28 -21.58 -9.62
N GLY A 1103 17.19 -22.56 -9.54
CA GLY A 1103 18.15 -22.87 -10.61
C GLY A 1103 19.40 -21.98 -10.65
N ILE A 1104 19.59 -21.14 -9.63
CA ILE A 1104 20.73 -20.24 -9.45
C ILE A 1104 21.61 -20.75 -8.31
N PHE A 1105 22.92 -20.82 -8.53
CA PHE A 1105 23.91 -21.02 -7.47
C PHE A 1105 24.50 -19.67 -7.07
N SER A 1106 24.64 -19.39 -5.77
CA SER A 1106 25.22 -18.18 -5.22
C SER A 1106 26.21 -18.50 -4.08
N ALA A 1107 27.29 -17.74 -3.97
CA ALA A 1107 28.24 -17.80 -2.85
C ALA A 1107 28.70 -16.40 -2.45
N PHE A 1108 28.88 -16.17 -1.16
CA PHE A 1108 29.32 -14.89 -0.59
C PHE A 1108 30.67 -15.06 0.11
N LEU A 1109 31.64 -14.23 -0.23
CA LEU A 1109 33.03 -14.33 0.22
C LEU A 1109 33.51 -12.99 0.76
N ALA A 1110 34.30 -13.00 1.83
CA ALA A 1110 34.99 -11.80 2.29
C ALA A 1110 36.12 -11.44 1.31
N GLY A 1111 36.25 -10.15 0.99
CA GLY A 1111 37.24 -9.59 0.09
C GLY A 1111 36.68 -9.06 -1.23
N ASN A 1112 37.58 -8.67 -2.12
CA ASN A 1112 37.30 -7.91 -3.35
C ASN A 1112 37.84 -8.55 -4.63
N LYS A 1113 38.15 -9.85 -4.59
CA LYS A 1113 38.76 -10.55 -5.72
C LYS A 1113 37.67 -11.18 -6.60
N ILE A 1114 37.51 -10.64 -7.80
CA ILE A 1114 36.79 -11.33 -8.88
C ILE A 1114 37.77 -12.27 -9.61
N PRO A 1115 37.39 -13.51 -9.95
CA PRO A 1115 38.27 -14.42 -10.70
C PRO A 1115 38.68 -13.83 -12.06
N ARG A 1116 39.96 -14.04 -12.43
CA ARG A 1116 40.58 -13.36 -13.58
C ARG A 1116 39.98 -13.70 -14.95
N TRP A 1117 39.28 -14.82 -15.07
CA TRP A 1117 38.63 -15.24 -16.32
C TRP A 1117 37.24 -14.63 -16.52
N PHE A 1118 36.73 -13.80 -15.61
CA PHE A 1118 35.54 -12.99 -15.88
C PHE A 1118 35.85 -11.97 -16.97
N THR A 1119 35.24 -12.15 -18.14
CA THR A 1119 35.61 -11.45 -19.38
C THR A 1119 35.10 -10.01 -19.45
N LYS A 1120 34.07 -9.66 -18.67
CA LYS A 1120 33.44 -8.33 -18.67
C LYS A 1120 33.44 -7.73 -17.26
N LEU A 1121 34.53 -7.06 -16.89
CA LEU A 1121 34.64 -6.32 -15.63
C LEU A 1121 34.20 -4.86 -15.79
N LYS A 1122 33.40 -4.35 -14.86
CA LYS A 1122 32.92 -2.96 -14.86
C LYS A 1122 32.78 -2.42 -13.45
N LYS A 1123 33.28 -1.21 -13.22
CA LYS A 1123 33.06 -0.44 -11.97
C LYS A 1123 31.68 0.24 -11.98
N ALA A 1124 30.62 -0.55 -12.08
CA ALA A 1124 29.25 -0.06 -12.08
C ALA A 1124 28.30 -1.17 -11.59
N ASN A 1125 27.10 -0.79 -11.16
CA ASN A 1125 26.05 -1.73 -10.76
C ASN A 1125 25.24 -2.28 -11.94
N ALA A 1126 25.53 -1.85 -13.18
CA ALA A 1126 24.82 -2.27 -14.37
C ALA A 1126 25.76 -2.48 -15.58
N VAL A 1127 25.57 -3.59 -16.28
CA VAL A 1127 26.31 -3.93 -17.51
C VAL A 1127 25.31 -4.30 -18.60
N LYS A 1128 25.60 -3.88 -19.83
CA LYS A 1128 24.88 -4.29 -21.04
C LYS A 1128 25.89 -4.86 -22.03
N PHE A 1129 25.56 -5.96 -22.68
CA PHE A 1129 26.41 -6.58 -23.69
C PHE A 1129 25.61 -7.45 -24.65
N ASN A 1130 26.16 -7.66 -25.85
CA ASN A 1130 25.68 -8.67 -26.77
C ASN A 1130 26.45 -9.97 -26.58
N ILE A 1131 25.78 -11.10 -26.78
CA ILE A 1131 26.44 -12.41 -26.86
C ILE A 1131 27.17 -12.48 -28.20
N SER A 1132 28.48 -12.23 -28.18
CA SER A 1132 29.31 -11.98 -29.37
C SER A 1132 30.22 -13.18 -29.67
N GLN A 1133 29.71 -14.22 -30.34
CA GLN A 1133 30.38 -15.29 -31.11
C GLN A 1133 29.38 -16.43 -31.37
N PRO A 1134 29.60 -17.37 -32.32
CA PRO A 1134 28.72 -18.53 -32.48
C PRO A 1134 28.95 -19.52 -31.33
N LEU A 1135 28.28 -19.31 -30.21
CA LEU A 1135 28.33 -20.16 -29.02
C LEU A 1135 27.17 -21.16 -29.11
N LYS A 1136 27.45 -22.35 -29.64
CA LYS A 1136 26.49 -23.46 -29.54
C LYS A 1136 26.41 -23.92 -28.07
N ASN A 1137 25.19 -24.17 -27.60
CA ASN A 1137 24.88 -24.70 -26.26
C ASN A 1137 25.36 -23.79 -25.10
N ILE A 1138 24.76 -22.60 -24.96
CA ILE A 1138 24.93 -21.73 -23.79
C ILE A 1138 24.34 -22.44 -22.57
N GLN A 1139 25.18 -22.83 -21.61
CA GLN A 1139 24.77 -23.57 -20.41
C GLN A 1139 24.34 -22.64 -19.26
N GLY A 1140 24.86 -21.41 -19.21
CA GLY A 1140 24.49 -20.46 -18.17
C GLY A 1140 25.31 -19.17 -18.13
N LEU A 1141 24.92 -18.27 -17.23
CA LEU A 1141 25.51 -16.93 -17.06
C LEU A 1141 26.05 -16.79 -15.64
N SER A 1142 27.34 -16.48 -15.50
CA SER A 1142 28.00 -16.19 -14.23
C SER A 1142 28.11 -14.68 -14.00
N ILE A 1143 27.80 -14.23 -12.79
CA ILE A 1143 27.86 -12.83 -12.34
C ILE A 1143 28.65 -12.78 -11.03
N ALA A 1144 29.65 -11.90 -10.95
CA ALA A 1144 30.43 -11.62 -9.75
C ALA A 1144 30.25 -10.16 -9.35
N VAL A 1145 29.93 -9.87 -8.09
CA VAL A 1145 29.67 -8.53 -7.58
C VAL A 1145 30.53 -8.27 -6.36
N VAL A 1146 31.34 -7.22 -6.36
CA VAL A 1146 32.05 -6.74 -5.17
C VAL A 1146 31.29 -5.54 -4.62
N TYR A 1147 30.95 -5.56 -3.33
CA TYR A 1147 30.22 -4.48 -2.66
C TYR A 1147 30.71 -4.25 -1.22
N THR A 1148 30.39 -3.08 -0.66
CA THR A 1148 30.82 -2.65 0.68
C THR A 1148 29.70 -1.85 1.37
N SER A 1149 29.86 -1.59 2.67
CA SER A 1149 28.94 -0.72 3.41
C SER A 1149 29.04 0.73 2.92
N SER A 1150 27.93 1.46 2.88
CA SER A 1150 27.97 2.91 2.69
C SER A 1150 28.37 3.57 4.02
N GLU A 1151 29.44 4.37 4.03
CA GLU A 1151 30.13 4.94 5.21
C GLU A 1151 29.29 5.86 6.14
N SER A 1152 27.95 5.88 6.08
CA SER A 1152 27.12 6.90 6.75
C SER A 1152 26.13 6.41 7.82
N GLU A 1153 26.09 5.13 8.20
CA GLU A 1153 25.03 4.66 9.12
C GLU A 1153 25.50 3.61 10.15
N GLU A 1154 26.05 4.07 11.29
CA GLU A 1154 26.36 3.25 12.48
C GLU A 1154 25.18 3.16 13.49
N ASN A 1155 23.93 3.26 13.04
CA ASN A 1155 22.77 3.10 13.93
C ASN A 1155 22.09 1.74 13.79
N GLU A 1156 21.73 1.14 14.93
CA GLU A 1156 21.02 -0.14 15.03
C GLU A 1156 19.68 -0.17 14.27
N PHE A 1157 19.06 1.00 14.08
CA PHE A 1157 17.83 1.20 13.29
C PHE A 1157 18.01 1.06 11.77
N SER A 1158 19.23 1.23 11.25
CA SER A 1158 19.57 1.20 9.82
C SER A 1158 19.54 -0.20 9.20
N ARG A 1159 19.69 -1.24 10.02
CA ARG A 1159 19.63 -2.65 9.57
C ARG A 1159 18.25 -3.06 9.06
N ALA A 1160 17.21 -2.26 9.33
CA ALA A 1160 15.87 -2.48 8.78
C ALA A 1160 15.75 -2.16 7.27
N TYR A 1161 16.74 -1.51 6.65
CA TYR A 1161 16.72 -1.08 5.24
C TYR A 1161 17.29 -2.11 4.24
N TRP A 1162 17.94 -3.19 4.68
CA TRP A 1162 18.54 -4.18 3.77
C TRP A 1162 17.55 -5.17 3.13
N ARG A 1163 16.25 -4.90 3.23
CA ARG A 1163 15.15 -5.85 2.98
C ARG A 1163 15.01 -6.39 1.56
N ARG A 1164 15.71 -5.83 0.57
CA ARG A 1164 15.71 -6.37 -0.81
C ARG A 1164 17.04 -6.08 -1.51
N GLN A 1165 17.86 -7.10 -1.65
CA GLN A 1165 18.95 -7.12 -2.62
C GLN A 1165 18.38 -7.78 -3.89
N GLU A 1166 18.59 -7.21 -5.07
CA GLU A 1166 18.05 -7.78 -6.31
C GLU A 1166 19.08 -7.80 -7.43
N ASN A 1167 19.12 -8.92 -8.14
CA ASN A 1167 19.90 -9.09 -9.36
C ASN A 1167 18.93 -9.34 -10.51
N ILE A 1168 18.92 -8.43 -11.48
CA ILE A 1168 17.99 -8.43 -12.60
C ILE A 1168 18.78 -8.74 -13.87
N VAL A 1169 18.40 -9.82 -14.56
CA VAL A 1169 18.92 -10.18 -15.88
C VAL A 1169 17.78 -9.99 -16.88
N GLN A 1170 18.01 -9.19 -17.91
CA GLN A 1170 17.03 -8.94 -18.96
C GLN A 1170 17.64 -9.27 -20.32
N ASN A 1171 16.97 -10.13 -21.08
CA ASN A 1171 17.21 -10.33 -22.50
C ASN A 1171 16.32 -9.37 -23.28
N ARG A 1172 16.93 -8.31 -23.81
CA ARG A 1172 16.23 -7.22 -24.52
C ARG A 1172 15.78 -7.62 -25.92
N THR A 1173 16.45 -8.59 -26.53
CA THR A 1173 16.08 -9.11 -27.85
C THR A 1173 14.76 -9.88 -27.79
N LYS A 1174 14.53 -10.64 -26.71
CA LYS A 1174 13.34 -11.50 -26.53
C LYS A 1174 12.30 -10.96 -25.55
N ASP A 1175 12.54 -9.78 -24.98
CA ASP A 1175 11.73 -9.18 -23.91
C ASP A 1175 11.49 -10.09 -22.70
N LEU A 1176 12.53 -10.85 -22.32
CA LEU A 1176 12.51 -11.72 -21.15
C LEU A 1176 13.26 -11.05 -19.99
N LYS A 1177 12.69 -11.11 -18.79
CA LYS A 1177 13.26 -10.54 -17.58
C LYS A 1177 13.21 -11.55 -16.45
N TRP A 1178 14.36 -11.82 -15.85
CA TRP A 1178 14.50 -12.64 -14.65
C TRP A 1178 14.97 -11.78 -13.49
N MET A 1179 14.37 -11.98 -12.32
CA MET A 1179 14.68 -11.24 -11.10
C MET A 1179 15.01 -12.25 -10.01
N HIS A 1180 16.20 -12.13 -9.42
CA HIS A 1180 16.63 -12.97 -8.31
C HIS A 1180 16.74 -12.14 -7.04
N TYR A 1181 16.02 -12.59 -6.02
CA TYR A 1181 15.98 -12.02 -4.68
C TYR A 1181 16.64 -13.03 -3.72
N PRO A 1182 17.97 -12.95 -3.51
CA PRO A 1182 18.65 -13.90 -2.65
C PRO A 1182 18.06 -13.85 -1.23
N ARG A 1183 17.62 -15.00 -0.72
CA ARG A 1183 17.07 -15.11 0.66
C ARG A 1183 18.17 -15.00 1.72
N VAL A 1184 19.42 -15.23 1.31
CA VAL A 1184 20.63 -15.13 2.12
C VAL A 1184 21.64 -14.24 1.41
N PHE A 1185 22.23 -13.27 2.10
CA PHE A 1185 23.27 -12.42 1.53
C PHE A 1185 24.35 -12.04 2.55
N GLY A 1186 25.55 -11.74 2.06
CA GLY A 1186 26.67 -11.30 2.89
C GLY A 1186 26.54 -9.84 3.33
N VAL A 1187 26.86 -9.55 4.59
CA VAL A 1187 26.76 -8.23 5.21
C VAL A 1187 28.15 -7.67 5.51
N PRO A 1188 28.60 -6.58 4.86
CA PRO A 1188 29.88 -5.95 5.18
C PRO A 1188 29.77 -5.08 6.46
N GLU A 1189 30.79 -5.07 7.31
CA GLU A 1189 30.91 -4.08 8.40
C GLU A 1189 32.05 -3.09 8.15
N GLY A 1190 31.80 -1.80 8.42
CA GLY A 1190 32.76 -0.73 8.16
C GLY A 1190 33.26 -0.74 6.72
N ASN A 1191 34.58 -0.87 6.54
CA ASN A 1191 35.23 -0.86 5.23
C ASN A 1191 35.41 -2.27 4.63
N GLU A 1192 34.78 -3.31 5.21
CA GLU A 1192 34.81 -4.66 4.66
C GLU A 1192 34.18 -4.69 3.25
N GLU A 1193 34.78 -5.48 2.37
CA GLU A 1193 34.26 -5.74 1.03
C GLU A 1193 33.79 -7.19 0.97
N ILE A 1194 32.67 -7.43 0.30
CA ILE A 1194 32.12 -8.76 0.06
C ILE A 1194 32.01 -8.99 -1.44
N THR A 1195 32.41 -10.19 -1.86
CA THR A 1195 32.25 -10.70 -3.21
C THR A 1195 31.07 -11.68 -3.25
N TRP A 1196 30.01 -11.33 -3.99
CA TRP A 1196 28.89 -12.20 -4.33
C TRP A 1196 29.09 -12.81 -5.71
N LEU A 1197 29.25 -14.12 -5.75
CA LEU A 1197 29.36 -14.93 -6.96
C LEU A 1197 28.03 -15.61 -7.21
N SER A 1198 27.48 -15.53 -8.43
CA SER A 1198 26.24 -16.21 -8.81
C SER A 1198 26.33 -16.83 -10.20
N HIS A 1199 25.70 -17.97 -10.42
CA HIS A 1199 25.61 -18.65 -11.71
C HIS A 1199 24.16 -19.05 -11.99
N TRP A 1200 23.66 -18.60 -13.14
CA TRP A 1200 22.28 -18.72 -13.58
C TRP A 1200 22.19 -19.74 -14.71
N LYS A 1201 21.39 -20.79 -14.51
CA LYS A 1201 21.13 -21.80 -15.55
C LYS A 1201 19.88 -21.41 -16.34
N PHE A 1202 20.08 -20.82 -17.52
CA PHE A 1202 18.97 -20.39 -18.38
C PHE A 1202 18.50 -21.46 -19.36
N GLY A 1203 19.22 -22.59 -19.49
CA GLY A 1203 18.94 -23.59 -20.55
C GLY A 1203 18.98 -22.95 -21.95
N ASP A 1204 18.06 -23.35 -22.83
CA ASP A 1204 18.00 -22.88 -24.23
C ASP A 1204 17.45 -21.43 -24.39
N MET A 1205 17.23 -20.71 -23.28
CA MET A 1205 16.62 -19.37 -23.31
C MET A 1205 17.55 -18.27 -23.84
N LEU A 1206 18.87 -18.46 -23.77
CA LEU A 1206 19.87 -17.54 -24.32
C LEU A 1206 20.43 -18.07 -25.65
N GLN A 1207 20.56 -17.21 -26.64
CA GLN A 1207 21.09 -17.54 -27.96
C GLN A 1207 22.10 -16.51 -28.45
N ASP A 1208 22.91 -16.91 -29.43
CA ASP A 1208 23.85 -16.04 -30.12
C ASP A 1208 23.16 -14.79 -30.67
N GLY A 1209 23.73 -13.61 -30.39
CA GLY A 1209 23.17 -12.33 -30.81
C GLY A 1209 22.13 -11.73 -29.86
N ASP A 1210 21.75 -12.40 -28.78
CA ASP A 1210 20.88 -11.80 -27.76
C ASP A 1210 21.59 -10.60 -27.06
N GLU A 1211 20.85 -9.50 -26.87
CA GLU A 1211 21.28 -8.35 -26.07
C GLU A 1211 20.87 -8.57 -24.61
N ILE A 1212 21.87 -8.71 -23.73
CA ILE A 1212 21.67 -8.95 -22.30
C ILE A 1212 22.00 -7.69 -21.50
N SER A 1213 21.12 -7.30 -20.61
CA SER A 1213 21.38 -6.29 -19.59
C SER A 1213 21.23 -6.85 -18.18
N ILE A 1214 22.24 -6.61 -17.36
CA ILE A 1214 22.30 -7.02 -15.95
C ILE A 1214 22.28 -5.75 -15.10
N LEU A 1215 21.45 -5.73 -14.07
CA LEU A 1215 21.35 -4.67 -13.08
C LEU A 1215 21.34 -5.29 -11.68
N VAL A 1216 22.30 -4.89 -10.85
CA VAL A 1216 22.38 -5.25 -9.45
C VAL A 1216 21.92 -4.05 -8.63
N ARG A 1217 20.87 -4.19 -7.82
CA ARG A 1217 20.46 -3.16 -6.85
C ARG A 1217 20.67 -3.70 -5.45
N LEU A 1218 21.57 -3.06 -4.73
CA LEU A 1218 21.81 -3.36 -3.33
C LEU A 1218 21.33 -2.21 -2.45
N ASN A 1219 20.34 -2.44 -1.59
CA ASN A 1219 19.77 -1.42 -0.72
C ASN A 1219 20.65 -1.24 0.53
N GLY A 1220 21.15 -0.02 0.75
CA GLY A 1220 22.07 0.30 1.85
C GLY A 1220 23.50 -0.20 1.66
N LEU A 1221 23.87 -0.68 0.46
CA LEU A 1221 25.19 -1.20 0.14
C LEU A 1221 25.67 -0.63 -1.21
N LYS A 1222 26.99 -0.43 -1.35
CA LYS A 1222 27.58 0.16 -2.56
C LYS A 1222 28.29 -0.91 -3.39
N VAL A 1223 27.84 -1.12 -4.63
CA VAL A 1223 28.53 -1.96 -5.62
C VAL A 1223 29.81 -1.25 -6.10
N LYS A 1224 30.96 -1.90 -5.95
CA LYS A 1224 32.27 -1.43 -6.40
C LYS A 1224 32.65 -1.99 -7.76
N GLU A 1225 32.38 -3.27 -7.98
CA GLU A 1225 32.80 -3.96 -9.20
C GLU A 1225 31.80 -5.05 -9.59
N LEU A 1226 31.60 -5.25 -10.89
CA LEU A 1226 30.72 -6.24 -11.48
C LEU A 1226 31.46 -6.97 -12.60
N GLY A 1227 31.56 -8.30 -12.49
CA GLY A 1227 32.16 -9.20 -13.47
C GLY A 1227 31.11 -10.12 -14.09
N ILE A 1228 31.18 -10.35 -15.40
CA ILE A 1228 30.28 -11.28 -16.09
C ILE A 1228 31.06 -12.28 -16.95
N ASP A 1229 30.59 -13.53 -16.95
CA ASP A 1229 31.10 -14.61 -17.82
C ASP A 1229 29.98 -15.53 -18.31
N ILE A 1230 30.07 -16.05 -19.55
CA ILE A 1230 29.05 -16.91 -20.18
C ILE A 1230 29.64 -18.31 -20.38
N LEU A 1231 28.95 -19.34 -19.91
CA LEU A 1231 29.38 -20.74 -20.05
C LEU A 1231 28.78 -21.36 -21.30
N CYS A 1232 29.61 -21.97 -22.15
CA CYS A 1232 29.20 -22.70 -23.36
C CYS A 1232 29.92 -24.04 -23.41
N GLU A 1233 29.30 -25.04 -24.04
CA GLU A 1233 29.88 -26.37 -24.20
C GLU A 1233 30.97 -26.35 -25.28
N GLU A 1234 32.25 -26.49 -24.93
CA GLU A 1234 33.31 -26.63 -25.92
C GLU A 1234 33.21 -27.99 -26.62
N LEU A 1235 33.10 -27.98 -27.95
CA LEU A 1235 33.51 -29.11 -28.79
C LEU A 1235 34.99 -29.40 -28.48
N SER A 1236 35.23 -30.58 -27.94
CA SER A 1236 36.54 -31.14 -27.56
C SER A 1236 37.67 -30.80 -28.54
N ASN A 1237 38.52 -29.85 -28.16
CA ASN A 1237 39.98 -29.86 -28.34
C ASN A 1237 40.59 -28.49 -27.99
N CYS A 1238 40.93 -28.27 -26.73
CA CYS A 1238 42.11 -27.48 -26.36
C CYS A 1238 42.49 -27.73 -24.89
N LYS A 1239 43.77 -28.01 -24.65
CA LYS A 1239 44.33 -28.26 -23.31
C LYS A 1239 44.20 -27.01 -22.45
N VAL A 1240 43.37 -27.06 -21.40
CA VAL A 1240 43.27 -26.00 -20.38
C VAL A 1240 44.39 -26.18 -19.36
N ALA A 1241 45.22 -25.14 -19.20
CA ALA A 1241 46.19 -25.05 -18.11
C ALA A 1241 45.48 -24.96 -16.75
N SER A 1242 46.03 -25.63 -15.73
CA SER A 1242 45.50 -25.66 -14.36
C SER A 1242 45.38 -24.25 -13.74
N PRO A 1243 44.28 -23.92 -13.04
CA PRO A 1243 44.13 -22.65 -12.34
C PRO A 1243 44.95 -22.64 -11.02
N ASP A 1244 45.68 -21.55 -10.77
CA ASP A 1244 46.35 -21.31 -9.49
C ASP A 1244 45.33 -20.92 -8.39
N PRO A 1245 45.50 -21.39 -7.14
CA PRO A 1245 44.59 -21.08 -6.04
C PRO A 1245 44.63 -19.60 -5.63
N LEU A 1246 43.47 -19.04 -5.26
CA LEU A 1246 43.26 -17.62 -4.88
C LEU A 1246 44.04 -17.16 -3.62
N PHE A 1247 44.65 -18.10 -2.87
CA PHE A 1247 45.44 -17.86 -1.67
C PHE A 1247 46.79 -18.58 -1.74
N SER A 1248 47.85 -17.84 -2.11
CA SER A 1248 49.25 -18.19 -1.82
C SER A 1248 49.79 -17.20 -0.78
N ASN A 1249 50.34 -17.73 0.31
CA ASN A 1249 50.96 -16.96 1.38
C ASN A 1249 52.22 -16.24 0.87
N ASP A 1250 52.14 -14.94 0.65
CA ASP A 1250 53.32 -14.09 0.55
C ASP A 1250 53.02 -12.72 1.15
N ASN A 1251 53.36 -12.57 2.44
CA ASN A 1251 53.94 -11.36 3.03
C ASN A 1251 54.15 -11.57 4.54
N VAL A 1252 55.32 -12.11 4.90
CA VAL A 1252 55.89 -11.97 6.24
C VAL A 1252 57.23 -11.25 6.10
N PRO A 1253 57.37 -10.02 6.64
CA PRO A 1253 58.65 -9.55 7.12
C PRO A 1253 58.73 -9.83 8.62
N GLY A 1254 59.77 -10.56 9.02
CA GLY A 1254 59.98 -11.01 10.38
C GLY A 1254 60.39 -9.91 11.38
N ASP A 1255 60.01 -10.22 12.62
CA ASP A 1255 60.81 -10.13 13.85
C ASP A 1255 61.00 -8.76 14.53
N VAL A 1256 60.46 -8.63 15.76
CA VAL A 1256 61.23 -8.63 17.03
C VAL A 1256 60.41 -7.98 18.18
N SER A 1257 60.21 -8.79 19.22
CA SER A 1257 60.17 -8.45 20.67
C SER A 1257 58.90 -7.92 21.38
N GLN A 1258 58.42 -8.84 22.25
CA GLN A 1258 58.33 -8.74 23.72
C GLN A 1258 57.10 -8.14 24.42
N ARG A 1259 56.47 -9.09 25.17
CA ARG A 1259 55.94 -9.03 26.56
C ARG A 1259 54.61 -8.29 26.74
N GLY A 1260 53.56 -8.86 27.34
CA GLY A 1260 53.36 -10.13 28.03
C GLY A 1260 52.66 -9.92 29.38
N SER A 1261 51.43 -10.43 29.54
CA SER A 1261 50.76 -10.85 30.80
C SER A 1261 49.29 -11.16 30.47
N VAL A 1262 48.83 -12.41 30.40
CA VAL A 1262 48.53 -13.38 31.47
C VAL A 1262 47.43 -12.91 32.47
N PHE A 1263 46.34 -13.70 32.49
CA PHE A 1263 45.47 -14.12 33.61
C PHE A 1263 44.00 -13.64 33.69
N LYS A 1264 43.13 -14.66 33.53
CA LYS A 1264 42.06 -15.15 34.42
C LYS A 1264 40.70 -14.42 34.52
N ILE A 1265 39.72 -15.21 34.10
CA ILE A 1265 38.31 -15.29 34.50
C ILE A 1265 38.11 -15.18 36.02
N GLY A 1266 37.10 -14.40 36.43
CA GLY A 1266 36.50 -14.39 37.76
C GLY A 1266 35.05 -13.90 37.70
N ARG A 1267 34.12 -14.70 38.21
CA ARG A 1267 32.65 -14.64 38.09
C ARG A 1267 31.99 -13.50 38.89
N GLY A 1268 30.81 -13.08 38.42
CA GLY A 1268 29.56 -13.11 39.21
C GLY A 1268 29.02 -11.78 39.72
N GLN A 1269 28.04 -11.21 39.01
CA GLN A 1269 26.62 -11.28 39.40
C GLN A 1269 25.75 -11.18 38.15
#